data_AF-A0A1M5AS37-F1
#
_entry.id   AF-A0A1M5AS37-F1
#
_cell.length_a   1.000
_cell.length_b   1.000
_cell.length_c   1.000
_cell.angle_alpha   90.00
_cell.angle_beta   90.00
_cell.angle_gamma   90.00
#
_symmetry.space_group_name_H-M   'P 1'
#
loop_
_entity.id
_entity.type
_entity.pdbx_description
1 polymer ?
#
loop_
_entity_poly.entity_id
_entity_poly.type
_entity_poly.pdbx_seq_one_letter_code
_entity_poly.pdbx_strand_id
1 'polypeptide(L)'
;MREFSSWSLDELLVWQSWGCLEERLEQVRDPRLFRAPREEGEFAEQLHALLQAVPDHVGRLVTLSCLAAGIGRKGREGIRAFGELPGIPLPLLLGLPDDWPDLRQASLSVVPIPVASGDRGDVVWALVGAAPLGAREPFPPWCRQMLDPHAREALILADRLLQSEADARLLFLPILLPPTEASGGGPAVQPRMCGPSLALPVLLGALDAKRRRGAACEPGDVAATGSLDQAGRILPVAGLEAKTEAAARFGFRAMIVPAEAARDRKAGGRMEFLEAGDLQTAWYLWESCRRERGSRRLKDLDRLRSPEDLAAGVHRMDPRMAGWSRFQRTYRETLGRIWTDADHAASFVKQLERMSRDPSVPVHWLAELLDPVDESVVAGLAKISAVAAFRLAQCAWAVATRRGDPGEAARWAACCESLCDSVVVFDRGLYLVGDFWNRRFITERHALYRFDPQLSKPVQEIVGRLESCRDAQRMGDTVPVIPALAKLYGTIAQNYGFCGPDYLADTRRYVDLALEAFGGDGVPPFQQDRKRQLHYLLHALLDAGRLEEAEGVLQRYLGRKESDLSPYEHAALARFGAETGRFPPGYRAACRSLLRKGLEGHPWQLWLWNVGRILTDAEGKRLAWEQGLRLCSRLGPTARPMGLLHAAWLWKEGLAPAEKIRTTVEEILADLENGPLWKDHFRPLLSARSWAHALEEILAASARYFPFTYR
;
A
#
# COMPACT_ATOMS: atom_id res chain seq x y z
N MET A 1 21.82 32.93 -0.63
CA MET A 1 22.15 31.90 0.37
C MET A 1 23.56 32.20 0.83
N ARG A 2 23.82 32.37 2.13
CA ARG A 2 25.21 32.25 2.60
C ARG A 2 25.59 30.79 2.34
N GLU A 3 26.63 30.54 1.56
CA GLU A 3 27.25 29.21 1.54
C GLU A 3 27.77 29.00 2.96
N PHE A 4 27.01 28.28 3.77
CA PHE A 4 27.49 27.89 5.08
C PHE A 4 28.64 26.92 4.86
N SER A 5 29.84 27.33 5.26
CA SER A 5 31.01 26.47 5.23
C SER A 5 30.77 25.29 6.18
N SER A 6 30.93 24.08 5.65
CA SER A 6 31.00 22.86 6.45
C SER A 6 32.13 22.94 7.48
N TRP A 7 32.03 22.23 8.60
CA TRP A 7 33.06 22.19 9.66
C TRP A 7 33.53 20.75 9.95
N SER A 8 34.71 20.58 10.54
CA SER A 8 35.26 19.26 10.96
C SER A 8 36.08 19.39 12.25
N LEU A 9 36.36 18.29 12.96
CA LEU A 9 37.15 18.35 14.19
C LEU A 9 38.60 18.80 13.95
N ASP A 10 39.23 18.31 12.89
CA ASP A 10 40.55 18.77 12.42
C ASP A 10 40.58 20.29 12.17
N GLU A 11 39.56 20.81 11.46
CA GLU A 11 39.41 22.25 11.26
C GLU A 11 39.29 23.00 12.61
N LEU A 12 38.49 22.52 13.55
CA LEU A 12 38.36 23.17 14.86
C LEU A 12 39.68 23.15 15.65
N LEU A 13 40.47 22.08 15.57
CA LEU A 13 41.80 21.98 16.19
C LEU A 13 42.77 23.03 15.61
N VAL A 14 42.77 23.20 14.29
CA VAL A 14 43.58 24.24 13.62
C VAL A 14 43.17 25.63 14.10
N TRP A 15 41.87 25.93 14.14
CA TRP A 15 41.37 27.23 14.60
C TRP A 15 41.65 27.47 16.08
N GLN A 16 41.58 26.42 16.91
CA GLN A 16 41.99 26.50 18.31
C GLN A 16 43.48 26.80 18.45
N SER A 17 44.33 26.19 17.62
CA SER A 17 45.79 26.47 17.63
C SER A 17 46.13 27.91 17.24
N TRP A 18 45.25 28.57 16.47
CA TRP A 18 45.37 29.98 16.10
C TRP A 18 44.75 30.94 17.12
N GLY A 19 44.05 30.42 18.13
CA GLY A 19 43.34 31.22 19.13
C GLY A 19 42.12 31.98 18.60
N CYS A 20 41.48 31.47 17.54
CA CYS A 20 40.31 32.10 16.92
C CYS A 20 39.10 31.15 16.78
N LEU A 21 39.04 30.09 17.60
CA LEU A 21 37.97 29.08 17.55
C LEU A 21 36.56 29.66 17.62
N GLU A 22 36.37 30.78 18.34
CA GLU A 22 35.08 31.45 18.51
C GLU A 22 34.41 31.82 17.17
N GLU A 23 35.21 32.12 16.14
CA GLU A 23 34.72 32.44 14.79
C GLU A 23 34.03 31.24 14.11
N ARG A 24 34.26 30.02 14.61
CA ARG A 24 33.68 28.78 14.07
C ARG A 24 32.55 28.19 14.89
N LEU A 25 32.34 28.66 16.12
CA LEU A 25 31.31 28.10 17.01
C LEU A 25 29.89 28.29 16.47
N GLU A 26 29.67 29.26 15.59
CA GLU A 26 28.36 29.47 14.95
C GLU A 26 28.01 28.33 13.97
N GLN A 27 28.99 27.86 13.19
CA GLN A 27 28.80 26.73 12.27
C GLN A 27 28.63 25.41 13.03
N VAL A 28 29.31 25.26 14.18
CA VAL A 28 29.18 24.06 15.03
C VAL A 28 27.75 23.85 15.49
N ARG A 29 26.97 24.92 15.72
CA ARG A 29 25.56 24.82 16.13
C ARG A 29 24.65 24.15 15.10
N ASP A 30 25.06 24.07 13.82
CA ASP A 30 24.35 23.30 12.80
C ASP A 30 25.04 21.94 12.60
N PRO A 31 24.53 20.86 13.22
CA PRO A 31 25.13 19.53 13.11
C PRO A 31 25.08 18.98 11.67
N ARG A 32 24.25 19.53 10.78
CA ARG A 32 24.18 19.09 9.38
C ARG A 32 25.44 19.45 8.60
N LEU A 33 26.15 20.49 9.04
CA LEU A 33 27.38 20.99 8.42
C LEU A 33 28.63 20.20 8.83
N PHE A 34 28.52 19.26 9.77
CA PHE A 34 29.65 18.48 10.28
C PHE A 34 30.20 17.52 9.22
N ARG A 35 31.50 17.52 8.97
CA ARG A 35 32.20 16.52 8.15
C ARG A 35 32.88 15.54 9.08
N ALA A 36 32.38 14.30 9.08
CA ALA A 36 32.97 13.23 9.87
C ALA A 36 34.33 12.82 9.26
N PRO A 37 35.33 12.50 10.08
CA PRO A 37 36.57 11.87 9.62
C PRO A 37 36.30 10.57 8.87
N ARG A 38 37.24 10.16 8.02
CA ARG A 38 37.10 8.92 7.23
C ARG A 38 37.30 7.68 8.10
N GLU A 39 38.18 7.78 9.09
CA GLU A 39 38.54 6.68 9.99
C GLU A 39 37.93 6.89 11.38
N GLU A 40 37.39 5.83 12.00
CA GLU A 40 36.73 5.94 13.31
C GLU A 40 37.72 6.25 14.45
N GLY A 41 38.96 5.76 14.35
CA GLY A 41 40.03 6.08 15.31
C GLY A 41 40.40 7.57 15.29
N GLU A 42 40.47 8.16 14.10
CA GLU A 42 40.77 9.58 13.90
C GLU A 42 39.72 10.49 14.57
N PHE A 43 38.45 10.10 14.53
CA PHE A 43 37.38 10.85 15.20
C PHE A 43 37.56 10.91 16.72
N ALA A 44 37.86 9.78 17.37
CA ALA A 44 38.04 9.71 18.81
C ALA A 44 39.25 10.54 19.27
N GLU A 45 40.37 10.42 18.56
CA GLU A 45 41.60 11.16 18.84
C GLU A 45 41.41 12.66 18.68
N GLN A 46 40.81 13.11 17.56
CA GLN A 46 40.58 14.53 17.31
C GLN A 46 39.59 15.14 18.30
N LEU A 47 38.52 14.42 18.64
CA LEU A 47 37.55 14.90 19.63
C LEU A 47 38.22 15.01 21.00
N HIS A 48 38.96 13.98 21.42
CA HIS A 48 39.67 14.01 22.70
C HIS A 48 40.68 15.16 22.77
N ALA A 49 41.52 15.32 21.74
CA ALA A 49 42.49 16.41 21.66
C ALA A 49 41.82 17.79 21.76
N LEU A 50 40.69 17.98 21.06
CA LEU A 50 39.95 19.24 21.09
C LEU A 50 39.34 19.49 22.46
N LEU A 51 38.74 18.47 23.09
CA LEU A 51 38.15 18.59 24.43
C LEU A 51 39.18 18.93 25.51
N GLN A 52 40.44 18.52 25.37
CA GLN A 52 41.53 18.94 26.27
C GLN A 52 41.97 20.39 26.04
N ALA A 53 41.77 20.93 24.84
CA ALA A 53 42.25 22.24 24.42
C ALA A 53 41.22 23.37 24.63
N VAL A 54 39.96 23.05 24.91
CA VAL A 54 38.86 24.03 24.99
C VAL A 54 38.14 23.97 26.32
N PRO A 55 37.48 25.07 26.76
CA PRO A 55 36.64 25.05 27.96
C PRO A 55 35.46 24.06 27.85
N ASP A 56 35.01 23.50 28.98
CA ASP A 56 33.92 22.50 29.06
C ASP A 56 32.65 22.89 28.29
N HIS A 57 32.27 24.17 28.33
CA HIS A 57 31.05 24.64 27.66
C HIS A 57 31.18 24.63 26.12
N VAL A 58 32.38 24.86 25.59
CA VAL A 58 32.71 24.67 24.17
C VAL A 58 32.75 23.18 23.84
N GLY A 59 33.43 22.38 24.68
CA GLY A 59 33.52 20.94 24.51
C GLY A 59 32.16 20.25 24.47
N ARG A 60 31.20 20.71 25.31
CA ARG A 60 29.81 20.25 25.31
C ARG A 60 29.10 20.55 23.99
N LEU A 61 29.22 21.79 23.48
CA LEU A 61 28.62 22.18 22.19
C LEU A 61 29.13 21.30 21.06
N VAL A 62 30.46 21.13 20.96
CA VAL A 62 31.07 20.29 19.93
C VAL A 62 30.59 18.85 20.04
N THR A 63 30.58 18.29 21.25
CA THR A 63 30.14 16.92 21.51
C THR A 63 28.68 16.70 21.12
N LEU A 64 27.77 17.59 21.53
CA LEU A 64 26.35 17.51 21.16
C LEU A 64 26.15 17.61 19.64
N SER A 65 26.93 18.46 18.98
CA SER A 65 26.85 18.67 17.52
C SER A 65 27.34 17.44 16.76
N CYS A 66 28.46 16.84 17.19
CA CYS A 66 28.95 15.58 16.62
C CYS A 66 27.95 14.43 16.85
N LEU A 67 27.40 14.30 18.07
CA LEU A 67 26.38 13.29 18.39
C LEU A 67 25.15 13.43 17.49
N ALA A 68 24.65 14.66 17.34
CA ALA A 68 23.51 14.96 16.46
C ALA A 68 23.82 14.62 15.00
N ALA A 69 24.99 14.99 14.49
CA ALA A 69 25.40 14.64 13.14
C ALA A 69 25.49 13.12 12.93
N GLY A 70 26.00 12.38 13.93
CA GLY A 70 26.07 10.92 13.92
C GLY A 70 24.69 10.26 13.89
N ILE A 71 23.77 10.69 14.75
CA ILE A 71 22.39 10.20 14.80
C ILE A 71 21.64 10.50 13.50
N GLY A 72 21.85 11.70 12.93
CA GLY A 72 21.25 12.11 11.67
C GLY A 72 21.67 11.25 10.48
N ARG A 73 22.93 10.77 10.45
CA ARG A 73 23.51 9.99 9.32
C ARG A 73 23.42 8.48 9.47
N LYS A 74 23.76 7.95 10.65
CA LYS A 74 23.93 6.50 10.90
C LYS A 74 22.91 5.93 11.90
N GLY A 75 22.00 6.75 12.46
CA GLY A 75 21.02 6.29 13.45
C GLY A 75 21.68 5.69 14.69
N ARG A 76 21.26 4.48 15.09
CA ARG A 76 21.76 3.74 16.27
C ARG A 76 23.25 3.37 16.18
N GLU A 77 23.77 3.13 14.99
CA GLU A 77 25.20 2.87 14.79
C GLU A 77 26.03 4.10 15.11
N GLY A 78 25.48 5.30 14.86
CA GLY A 78 26.03 6.55 15.35
C GLY A 78 26.16 6.54 16.88
N ILE A 79 25.08 6.31 17.61
CA ILE A 79 25.09 6.31 19.09
C ILE A 79 26.10 5.31 19.68
N ARG A 80 26.23 4.10 19.08
CA ARG A 80 27.21 3.10 19.53
C ARG A 80 28.65 3.56 19.31
N ALA A 81 28.96 4.07 18.12
CA ALA A 81 30.29 4.62 17.81
C ALA A 81 30.70 5.74 18.77
N PHE A 82 29.74 6.55 19.23
CA PHE A 82 30.00 7.58 20.25
C PHE A 82 30.08 7.03 21.68
N GLY A 83 29.29 6.02 22.03
CA GLY A 83 29.24 5.47 23.38
C GLY A 83 30.38 4.53 23.76
N GLU A 84 31.27 4.25 22.81
CA GLU A 84 32.47 3.42 22.97
C GLU A 84 33.77 4.24 22.89
N LEU A 85 33.70 5.57 22.77
CA LEU A 85 34.87 6.45 22.73
C LEU A 85 35.69 6.32 24.03
N PRO A 86 36.90 5.71 23.99
CA PRO A 86 37.70 5.51 25.18
C PRO A 86 38.13 6.86 25.77
N GLY A 87 38.03 7.02 27.09
CA GLY A 87 38.62 8.16 27.80
C GLY A 87 37.84 9.48 27.75
N ILE A 88 36.60 9.50 27.25
CA ILE A 88 35.73 10.70 27.30
C ILE A 88 34.52 10.42 28.22
N PRO A 89 34.38 11.09 29.38
CA PRO A 89 33.23 10.94 30.27
C PRO A 89 32.02 11.71 29.72
N LEU A 90 31.46 11.22 28.60
CA LEU A 90 30.34 11.85 27.89
C LEU A 90 29.13 12.19 28.78
N PRO A 91 28.62 11.34 29.70
CA PRO A 91 27.48 11.73 30.54
C PRO A 91 27.79 12.98 31.37
N LEU A 92 28.96 13.01 32.03
CA LEU A 92 29.40 14.14 32.84
C LEU A 92 29.53 15.42 31.99
N LEU A 93 30.15 15.32 30.81
CA LEU A 93 30.31 16.45 29.88
C LEU A 93 28.95 17.01 29.43
N LEU A 94 27.96 16.15 29.22
CA LEU A 94 26.60 16.51 28.86
C LEU A 94 25.73 16.93 30.06
N GLY A 95 26.27 16.90 31.29
CA GLY A 95 25.53 17.19 32.51
C GLY A 95 24.43 16.17 32.83
N LEU A 96 24.57 14.96 32.30
CA LEU A 96 23.73 13.81 32.63
C LEU A 96 24.32 13.10 33.86
N PRO A 97 23.49 12.53 34.75
CA PRO A 97 23.97 11.68 35.84
C PRO A 97 24.82 10.51 35.29
N ASP A 98 25.67 9.93 36.16
CA ASP A 98 26.69 8.93 35.80
C ASP A 98 26.16 7.63 35.15
N ASP A 99 24.85 7.45 35.02
CA ASP A 99 24.22 6.28 34.41
C ASP A 99 23.94 6.46 32.91
N TRP A 100 25.05 6.44 32.16
CA TRP A 100 25.11 6.20 30.72
C TRP A 100 24.15 5.11 30.15
N PRO A 101 23.77 4.03 30.88
CA PRO A 101 22.86 3.02 30.36
C PRO A 101 21.51 3.55 29.86
N ASP A 102 20.97 4.61 30.47
CA ASP A 102 19.66 5.17 30.07
C ASP A 102 19.74 5.86 28.70
N LEU A 103 20.82 6.59 28.41
CA LEU A 103 21.04 7.21 27.11
C LEU A 103 21.24 6.16 26.00
N ARG A 104 21.89 5.03 26.34
CA ARG A 104 22.02 3.89 25.41
C ARG A 104 20.68 3.23 25.09
N GLN A 105 19.73 3.30 26.01
CA GLN A 105 18.37 2.79 25.82
C GLN A 105 17.42 3.82 25.21
N ALA A 106 17.73 5.11 25.33
CA ALA A 106 16.97 6.18 24.73
C ALA A 106 17.02 6.09 23.21
N SER A 107 15.86 6.31 22.59
CA SER A 107 15.82 6.56 21.15
C SER A 107 15.92 8.06 20.94
N LEU A 108 16.90 8.52 20.14
CA LEU A 108 17.21 9.93 19.92
C LEU A 108 16.85 10.38 18.51
N SER A 109 16.53 11.66 18.37
CA SER A 109 16.26 12.36 17.12
C SER A 109 16.87 13.76 17.16
N VAL A 110 17.23 14.29 15.98
CA VAL A 110 17.73 15.66 15.83
C VAL A 110 16.57 16.53 15.36
N VAL A 111 16.23 17.54 16.15
CA VAL A 111 15.05 18.38 15.90
C VAL A 111 15.44 19.84 15.75
N PRO A 112 14.99 20.52 14.69
CA PRO A 112 15.08 21.96 14.58
C PRO A 112 13.98 22.65 15.38
N ILE A 113 14.35 23.68 16.16
CA ILE A 113 13.45 24.45 17.01
C ILE A 113 13.54 25.91 16.57
N PRO A 114 12.59 26.39 15.75
CA PRO A 114 12.47 27.81 15.43
C PRO A 114 12.21 28.63 16.71
N VAL A 115 13.10 29.56 17.00
CA VAL A 115 13.00 30.48 18.14
C VAL A 115 12.92 31.92 17.66
N ALA A 116 12.41 32.82 18.50
CA ALA A 116 12.39 34.25 18.24
C ALA A 116 12.71 35.04 19.50
N SER A 117 13.49 36.11 19.33
CA SER A 117 13.79 37.11 20.35
C SER A 117 13.52 38.50 19.74
N GLY A 118 12.36 39.07 20.08
CA GLY A 118 11.82 40.23 19.37
C GLY A 118 11.58 39.91 17.89
N ASP A 119 12.05 40.77 17.00
CA ASP A 119 11.92 40.60 15.54
C ASP A 119 12.98 39.67 14.93
N ARG A 120 13.92 39.17 15.74
CA ARG A 120 14.98 38.28 15.27
C ARG A 120 14.59 36.83 15.50
N GLY A 121 14.52 36.06 14.41
CA GLY A 121 14.31 34.62 14.45
C GLY A 121 15.59 33.85 14.22
N ASP A 122 15.68 32.65 14.80
CA ASP A 122 16.76 31.70 14.59
C ASP A 122 16.27 30.24 14.66
N VAL A 123 17.10 29.27 14.30
CA VAL A 123 16.84 27.84 14.46
C VAL A 123 17.84 27.24 15.43
N VAL A 124 17.34 26.79 16.58
CA VAL A 124 18.13 26.03 17.55
C VAL A 124 17.98 24.55 17.24
N TRP A 125 19.09 23.85 17.03
CA TRP A 125 19.09 22.41 16.94
C TRP A 125 19.07 21.78 18.33
N ALA A 126 18.36 20.67 18.50
CA ALA A 126 18.35 19.91 19.73
C ALA A 126 18.41 18.41 19.47
N LEU A 127 19.10 17.70 20.34
CA LEU A 127 18.94 16.27 20.52
C LEU A 127 17.75 16.03 21.43
N VAL A 128 16.76 15.30 20.90
CA VAL A 128 15.52 14.98 21.60
C VAL A 128 15.37 13.48 21.68
N GLY A 129 15.08 12.97 22.86
CA GLY A 129 15.00 11.54 23.14
C GLY A 129 13.71 11.09 23.79
N ALA A 130 13.41 9.80 23.61
CA ALA A 130 12.44 9.05 24.39
C ALA A 130 13.18 7.93 25.14
N ALA A 131 13.28 8.06 26.45
CA ALA A 131 13.96 7.13 27.37
C ALA A 131 12.95 6.29 28.17
N PRO A 132 13.37 5.14 28.75
CA PRO A 132 12.56 4.38 29.70
C PRO A 132 12.08 5.22 30.90
N LEU A 133 11.02 4.76 31.58
CA LEU A 133 10.47 5.45 32.74
C LEU A 133 11.43 5.44 33.94
N GLY A 134 11.91 6.62 34.33
CA GLY A 134 12.70 6.88 35.53
C GLY A 134 12.43 8.30 36.09
N ALA A 135 12.71 8.54 37.37
CA ALA A 135 12.45 9.84 38.03
C ALA A 135 13.57 10.85 37.69
N ARG A 136 13.39 11.63 36.61
CA ARG A 136 14.34 12.65 36.16
C ARG A 136 13.63 13.87 35.58
N GLU A 137 14.32 15.00 35.55
CA GLU A 137 13.90 16.15 34.73
C GLU A 137 14.16 15.88 33.25
N PRO A 138 13.37 16.47 32.33
CA PRO A 138 13.51 16.20 30.90
C PRO A 138 14.77 16.84 30.27
N PHE A 139 15.53 17.63 31.02
CA PHE A 139 16.74 18.31 30.58
C PHE A 139 17.76 18.41 31.72
N PRO A 140 19.07 18.50 31.41
CA PRO A 140 20.13 18.58 32.43
C PRO A 140 20.16 19.94 33.15
N PRO A 141 20.75 20.04 34.35
CA PRO A 141 20.71 21.25 35.18
C PRO A 141 21.22 22.52 34.48
N TRP A 142 22.26 22.43 33.65
CA TRP A 142 22.83 23.57 32.93
C TRP A 142 21.84 24.19 31.92
N CYS A 143 20.88 23.41 31.41
CA CYS A 143 19.84 23.94 30.52
C CYS A 143 18.95 24.97 31.23
N ARG A 144 18.82 24.92 32.56
CA ARG A 144 17.95 25.84 33.31
C ARG A 144 18.34 27.31 33.15
N GLN A 145 19.60 27.61 32.88
CA GLN A 145 20.09 28.98 32.64
C GLN A 145 19.82 29.46 31.21
N MET A 146 19.53 28.53 30.30
CA MET A 146 19.32 28.80 28.87
C MET A 146 17.84 28.91 28.51
N LEU A 147 16.98 28.36 29.37
CA LEU A 147 15.54 28.32 29.24
C LEU A 147 14.91 29.33 30.20
N ASP A 148 13.98 30.14 29.71
CA ASP A 148 13.14 30.95 30.60
C ASP A 148 12.14 30.05 31.38
N PRO A 149 11.43 30.58 32.41
CA PRO A 149 10.45 29.80 33.16
C PRO A 149 9.38 29.11 32.30
N HIS A 150 8.86 29.81 31.27
CA HIS A 150 7.81 29.28 30.40
C HIS A 150 8.30 28.16 29.49
N ALA A 151 9.54 28.24 29.00
CA ALA A 151 10.17 27.19 28.21
C ALA A 151 10.38 25.91 29.05
N ARG A 152 10.76 26.06 30.33
CA ARG A 152 10.90 24.92 31.26
C ARG A 152 9.57 24.23 31.50
N GLU A 153 8.52 25.00 31.78
CA GLU A 153 7.15 24.47 31.94
C GLU A 153 6.65 23.75 30.68
N ALA A 154 6.94 24.31 29.50
CA ALA A 154 6.62 23.69 28.21
C ALA A 154 7.30 22.33 28.01
N LEU A 155 8.58 22.19 28.38
CA LEU A 155 9.28 20.90 28.31
C LEU A 155 8.73 19.88 29.30
N ILE A 156 8.37 20.31 30.52
CA ILE A 156 7.73 19.44 31.53
C ILE A 156 6.36 18.97 31.03
N LEU A 157 5.60 19.83 30.36
CA LEU A 157 4.34 19.44 29.75
C LEU A 157 4.54 18.47 28.57
N ALA A 158 5.52 18.73 27.70
CA ALA A 158 5.87 17.81 26.61
C ALA A 158 6.28 16.43 27.15
N ASP A 159 7.04 16.36 28.24
CA ASP A 159 7.38 15.11 28.92
C ASP A 159 6.14 14.36 29.43
N ARG A 160 5.18 15.06 30.06
CA ARG A 160 3.92 14.44 30.53
C ARG A 160 3.08 13.89 29.36
N LEU A 161 2.97 14.64 28.28
CA LEU A 161 2.26 14.18 27.08
C LEU A 161 2.99 13.01 26.41
N LEU A 162 4.32 13.00 26.40
CA LEU A 162 5.10 11.86 25.90
C LEU A 162 4.86 10.60 26.75
N GLN A 163 4.79 10.74 28.07
CA GLN A 163 4.48 9.63 28.99
C GLN A 163 3.10 9.04 28.68
N SER A 164 2.07 9.87 28.51
CA SER A 164 0.72 9.39 28.20
C SER A 164 0.61 8.76 26.81
N GLU A 165 1.37 9.25 25.84
CA GLU A 165 1.27 8.81 24.45
C GLU A 165 2.19 7.63 24.08
N ALA A 166 3.32 7.47 24.78
CA ALA A 166 4.40 6.58 24.35
C ALA A 166 5.10 5.82 25.48
N ASP A 167 4.63 5.96 26.73
CA ASP A 167 5.21 5.30 27.90
C ASP A 167 6.75 5.51 27.95
N ALA A 168 7.14 6.78 27.90
CA ALA A 168 8.54 7.21 27.81
C ALA A 168 8.76 8.56 28.48
N ARG A 169 10.00 8.80 28.93
CA ARG A 169 10.47 10.11 29.41
C ARG A 169 11.14 10.89 28.30
N LEU A 170 10.95 12.19 28.30
CA LEU A 170 11.60 13.12 27.39
C LEU A 170 13.05 13.33 27.83
N LEU A 171 13.96 13.32 26.87
CA LEU A 171 15.32 13.85 27.02
C LEU A 171 15.49 15.02 26.06
N PHE A 172 15.95 16.17 26.55
CA PHE A 172 16.14 17.38 25.77
C PHE A 172 17.55 17.94 25.99
N LEU A 173 18.33 18.02 24.92
CA LEU A 173 19.71 18.50 24.91
C LEU A 173 19.87 19.54 23.77
N PRO A 174 19.75 20.84 24.05
CA PRO A 174 19.89 21.88 23.03
C PRO A 174 21.35 22.03 22.60
N ILE A 175 21.57 22.15 21.29
CA ILE A 175 22.88 22.38 20.66
C ILE A 175 23.14 23.89 20.65
N LEU A 176 23.52 24.41 21.82
CA LEU A 176 23.79 25.81 22.04
C LEU A 176 25.01 25.97 22.92
N LEU A 177 25.76 27.06 22.74
CA LEU A 177 26.84 27.40 23.64
C LEU A 177 26.22 27.80 25.00
N PRO A 178 26.53 27.06 26.10
CA PRO A 178 26.11 27.46 27.43
C PRO A 178 26.71 28.83 27.77
N PRO A 179 26.02 29.66 28.55
CA PRO A 179 26.64 30.87 29.10
C PRO A 179 27.88 30.48 29.91
N THR A 180 28.97 31.24 29.76
CA THR A 180 30.08 31.17 30.70
C THR A 180 29.54 31.54 32.08
N GLU A 181 29.77 30.68 33.08
CA GLU A 181 29.49 31.05 34.47
C GLU A 181 30.29 32.32 34.73
N ALA A 182 29.60 33.45 34.86
CA ALA A 182 30.24 34.72 35.09
C ALA A 182 30.87 34.67 36.48
N SER A 183 32.16 34.33 36.53
CA SER A 183 33.03 34.49 37.69
C SER A 183 33.14 35.99 38.00
N GLY A 184 32.10 36.56 38.63
CA GLY A 184 32.07 37.94 39.09
C GLY A 184 30.99 38.81 38.44
N GLY A 185 29.84 38.95 39.12
CA GLY A 185 28.99 40.16 39.12
C GLY A 185 28.42 40.69 37.80
N GLY A 186 28.58 39.98 36.68
CA GLY A 186 28.04 40.40 35.38
C GLY A 186 26.51 40.42 35.33
N PRO A 187 25.90 41.17 34.39
CA PRO A 187 24.45 41.21 34.23
C PRO A 187 23.89 39.80 34.03
N ALA A 188 22.69 39.56 34.57
CA ALA A 188 22.00 38.28 34.49
C ALA A 188 22.00 37.76 33.05
N VAL A 189 22.49 36.53 32.87
CA VAL A 189 22.53 35.84 31.58
C VAL A 189 21.11 35.81 31.00
N GLN A 190 20.93 36.41 29.82
CA GLN A 190 19.64 36.35 29.15
C GLN A 190 19.37 34.93 28.63
N PRO A 191 18.17 34.36 28.87
CA PRO A 191 17.81 33.05 28.32
C PRO A 191 17.87 33.09 26.80
N ARG A 192 18.39 32.01 26.19
CA ARG A 192 18.55 31.88 24.73
C ARG A 192 17.34 31.24 24.06
N MET A 193 16.51 30.53 24.84
CA MET A 193 15.25 29.96 24.39
C MET A 193 14.13 30.43 25.32
N CYS A 194 13.18 31.18 24.77
CA CYS A 194 12.14 31.83 25.53
C CYS A 194 10.75 31.35 25.09
N GLY A 195 9.84 31.28 26.05
CA GLY A 195 8.43 31.03 25.85
C GLY A 195 8.07 29.57 25.56
N PRO A 196 6.77 29.26 25.51
CA PRO A 196 6.27 27.89 25.47
C PRO A 196 6.36 27.22 24.09
N SER A 197 6.85 27.93 23.08
CA SER A 197 6.74 27.52 21.67
C SER A 197 7.61 26.33 21.25
N LEU A 198 8.53 25.89 22.12
CA LEU A 198 9.35 24.70 21.92
C LEU A 198 8.63 23.39 22.29
N ALA A 199 7.49 23.44 23.00
CA ALA A 199 6.78 22.24 23.47
C ALA A 199 6.45 21.30 22.30
N LEU A 200 5.85 21.84 21.24
CA LEU A 200 5.44 21.07 20.06
C LEU A 200 6.62 20.41 19.32
N PRO A 201 7.63 21.14 18.80
CA PRO A 201 8.71 20.51 18.05
C PRO A 201 9.46 19.46 18.89
N VAL A 202 9.65 19.71 20.19
CA VAL A 202 10.31 18.75 21.08
C VAL A 202 9.46 17.48 21.26
N LEU A 203 8.16 17.60 21.52
CA LEU A 203 7.30 16.43 21.65
C LEU A 203 7.25 15.60 20.36
N LEU A 204 7.11 16.26 19.20
CA LEU A 204 7.14 15.59 17.90
C LEU A 204 8.50 14.88 17.66
N GLY A 205 9.60 15.51 18.05
CA GLY A 205 10.93 14.91 18.02
C GLY A 205 11.02 13.61 18.82
N ALA A 206 10.55 13.63 20.06
CA ALA A 206 10.62 12.49 20.96
C ALA A 206 9.73 11.32 20.50
N LEU A 207 8.52 11.62 20.04
CA LEU A 207 7.62 10.62 19.47
C LEU A 207 8.24 9.96 18.20
N ASP A 208 8.93 10.75 17.36
CA ASP A 208 9.58 10.24 16.12
C ASP A 208 10.76 9.33 16.50
N ALA A 209 11.52 9.75 17.51
CA ALA A 209 12.62 8.98 18.06
C ALA A 209 12.12 7.62 18.59
N LYS A 210 11.08 7.60 19.44
CA LYS A 210 10.50 6.37 19.99
C LYS A 210 10.05 5.40 18.90
N ARG A 211 9.37 5.90 17.86
CA ARG A 211 8.86 5.08 16.77
C ARG A 211 9.99 4.39 16.01
N ARG A 212 11.02 5.15 15.63
CA ARG A 212 12.07 4.67 14.73
C ARG A 212 13.03 3.68 15.35
N ARG A 213 13.00 3.52 16.69
CA ARG A 213 13.87 2.61 17.45
C ARG A 213 15.31 2.61 16.93
N GLY A 214 15.84 3.80 16.62
CA GLY A 214 17.22 3.99 16.15
C GLY A 214 17.48 3.99 14.64
N ALA A 215 16.47 3.98 13.78
CA ALA A 215 16.70 4.32 12.36
C ALA A 215 17.16 5.78 12.24
N ALA A 216 18.09 6.05 11.32
CA ALA A 216 18.59 7.40 11.08
C ALA A 216 17.43 8.38 10.85
N CYS A 217 17.51 9.54 11.48
CA CYS A 217 16.54 10.61 11.30
C CYS A 217 17.22 11.79 10.62
N GLU A 218 17.10 11.85 9.30
CA GLU A 218 17.38 13.11 8.62
C GLU A 218 16.40 14.17 9.14
N PRO A 219 16.88 15.38 9.48
CA PRO A 219 16.02 16.52 9.71
C PRO A 219 15.10 16.67 8.49
N GLY A 220 13.81 16.45 8.69
CA GLY A 220 12.86 16.53 7.59
C GLY A 220 12.74 17.95 7.05
N ASP A 221 12.16 18.10 5.86
CA ASP A 221 11.81 19.40 5.24
C ASP A 221 10.79 20.24 6.04
N VAL A 222 10.44 19.81 7.27
CA VAL A 222 9.35 20.34 8.09
C VAL A 222 9.87 20.76 9.46
N ALA A 223 9.63 22.02 9.82
CA ALA A 223 9.80 22.56 11.17
C ALA A 223 8.45 22.61 11.92
N ALA A 224 8.46 22.86 13.22
CA ALA A 224 7.23 23.05 14.00
C ALA A 224 7.40 24.14 15.07
N THR A 225 6.31 24.84 15.38
CA THR A 225 6.24 25.72 16.55
C THR A 225 4.83 25.67 17.13
N GLY A 226 4.72 25.75 18.45
CA GLY A 226 3.43 25.73 19.12
C GLY A 226 3.58 25.53 20.61
N SER A 227 2.72 26.20 21.37
CA SER A 227 2.51 25.87 22.77
C SER A 227 1.54 24.70 22.86
N LEU A 228 1.60 23.93 23.95
CA LEU A 228 0.70 22.83 24.22
C LEU A 228 -0.07 23.09 25.51
N ASP A 229 -1.28 22.54 25.62
CA ASP A 229 -1.98 22.40 26.90
C ASP A 229 -1.99 20.94 27.39
N GLN A 230 -2.61 20.69 28.54
CA GLN A 230 -2.68 19.34 29.13
C GLN A 230 -3.48 18.34 28.28
N ALA A 231 -4.35 18.81 27.38
CA ALA A 231 -5.12 17.98 26.46
C ALA A 231 -4.39 17.76 25.13
N GLY A 232 -3.20 18.32 24.95
CA GLY A 232 -2.47 18.26 23.69
C GLY A 232 -3.05 19.17 22.59
N ARG A 233 -3.85 20.18 22.95
CA ARG A 233 -4.25 21.24 22.01
C ARG A 233 -3.07 22.16 21.74
N ILE A 234 -2.97 22.62 20.49
CA ILE A 234 -1.88 23.48 20.03
C ILE A 234 -2.33 24.93 20.11
N LEU A 235 -1.66 25.72 20.96
CA LEU A 235 -2.01 27.10 21.24
C LEU A 235 -1.12 28.08 20.45
N PRO A 236 -1.62 29.30 20.15
CA PRO A 236 -0.85 30.36 19.48
C PRO A 236 0.46 30.71 20.19
N VAL A 237 1.44 31.19 19.41
CA VAL A 237 2.77 31.57 19.90
C VAL A 237 3.23 32.89 19.31
N ALA A 238 4.02 33.65 20.08
CA ALA A 238 4.63 34.89 19.61
C ALA A 238 5.78 34.66 18.62
N GLY A 239 6.11 35.71 17.86
CA GLY A 239 7.27 35.74 16.96
C GLY A 239 7.18 34.78 15.77
N LEU A 240 5.97 34.41 15.33
CA LEU A 240 5.78 33.43 14.28
C LEU A 240 6.43 33.84 12.95
N GLU A 241 6.40 35.13 12.60
CA GLU A 241 7.05 35.70 11.41
C GLU A 241 8.56 35.48 11.44
N ALA A 242 9.21 35.90 12.52
CA ALA A 242 10.63 35.72 12.75
C ALA A 242 11.04 34.23 12.70
N LYS A 243 10.28 33.34 13.36
CA LYS A 243 10.51 31.88 13.31
C LYS A 243 10.36 31.30 11.90
N THR A 244 9.37 31.77 11.16
CA THR A 244 9.09 31.34 9.79
C THR A 244 10.24 31.73 8.87
N GLU A 245 10.70 32.98 8.96
CA GLU A 245 11.83 33.46 8.18
C GLU A 245 13.09 32.67 8.52
N ALA A 246 13.35 32.44 9.82
CA ALA A 246 14.47 31.63 10.26
C ALA A 246 14.42 30.21 9.68
N ALA A 247 13.29 29.52 9.79
CA ALA A 247 13.14 28.18 9.21
C ALA A 247 13.37 28.18 7.68
N ALA A 248 12.81 29.16 6.96
CA ALA A 248 13.03 29.29 5.52
C ALA A 248 14.52 29.53 5.16
N ARG A 249 15.26 30.32 5.96
CA ARG A 249 16.72 30.51 5.78
C ARG A 249 17.52 29.23 5.97
N PHE A 250 17.06 28.34 6.85
CA PHE A 250 17.68 27.03 7.11
C PHE A 250 17.24 25.93 6.13
N GLY A 251 16.42 26.27 5.13
CA GLY A 251 16.02 25.39 4.02
C GLY A 251 14.75 24.58 4.25
N PHE A 252 14.00 24.82 5.34
CA PHE A 252 12.73 24.12 5.57
C PHE A 252 11.68 24.56 4.55
N ARG A 253 10.92 23.59 4.04
CA ARG A 253 9.89 23.81 3.01
C ARG A 253 8.52 24.02 3.62
N ALA A 254 8.30 23.49 4.82
CA ALA A 254 7.05 23.63 5.54
C ALA A 254 7.26 23.84 7.04
N MET A 255 6.25 24.41 7.69
CA MET A 255 6.24 24.61 9.13
C MET A 255 4.86 24.31 9.70
N ILE A 256 4.82 23.42 10.69
CA ILE A 256 3.62 23.15 11.48
C ILE A 256 3.38 24.31 12.43
N VAL A 257 2.18 24.89 12.36
CA VAL A 257 1.80 26.08 13.12
C VAL A 257 0.42 25.90 13.77
N PRO A 258 0.12 26.62 14.87
CA PRO A 258 -1.21 26.62 15.47
C PRO A 258 -2.27 27.08 14.46
N ALA A 259 -3.40 26.38 14.37
CA ALA A 259 -4.45 26.66 13.38
C ALA A 259 -4.98 28.11 13.42
N GLU A 260 -5.09 28.70 14.61
CA GLU A 260 -5.54 30.09 14.77
C GLU A 260 -4.55 31.12 14.19
N ALA A 261 -3.25 30.79 14.17
CA ALA A 261 -2.21 31.72 13.73
C ALA A 261 -2.08 31.84 12.20
N ALA A 262 -2.71 30.94 11.44
CA ALA A 262 -2.63 30.91 9.99
C ALA A 262 -3.78 31.68 9.30
N ARG A 263 -4.88 31.94 10.01
CA ARG A 263 -6.08 32.62 9.46
C ARG A 263 -5.82 34.03 8.93
N ASP A 264 -4.79 34.69 9.45
CA ASP A 264 -4.46 36.08 9.12
C ASP A 264 -3.38 36.22 8.02
N ARG A 265 -2.90 35.12 7.43
CA ARG A 265 -1.76 35.15 6.49
C ARG A 265 -2.13 34.74 5.06
N LYS A 266 -1.83 35.63 4.10
CA LYS A 266 -1.86 35.29 2.66
C LYS A 266 -0.69 34.36 2.31
N ALA A 267 -0.96 33.34 1.50
CA ALA A 267 -0.02 32.28 1.08
C ALA A 267 1.15 32.74 0.17
N GLY A 268 1.77 33.88 0.44
CA GLY A 268 2.80 34.51 -0.41
C GLY A 268 4.26 34.18 -0.05
N GLY A 269 4.51 33.29 0.92
CA GLY A 269 5.86 32.98 1.43
C GLY A 269 6.56 31.81 0.71
N ARG A 270 7.90 31.73 0.86
CA ARG A 270 8.75 30.60 0.40
C ARG A 270 8.52 29.27 1.16
N MET A 271 7.68 29.26 2.19
CA MET A 271 7.44 28.12 3.09
C MET A 271 5.93 27.85 3.25
N GLU A 272 5.53 26.58 3.20
CA GLU A 272 4.15 26.12 3.40
C GLU A 272 3.79 26.12 4.90
N PHE A 273 2.65 26.71 5.27
CA PHE A 273 2.11 26.60 6.62
C PHE A 273 1.20 25.37 6.72
N LEU A 274 1.48 24.51 7.70
CA LEU A 274 0.71 23.31 7.98
C LEU A 274 -0.05 23.51 9.29
N GLU A 275 -1.33 23.82 9.20
CA GLU A 275 -2.16 24.12 10.36
C GLU A 275 -2.46 22.86 11.19
N ALA A 276 -2.24 22.95 12.50
CA ALA A 276 -2.61 21.91 13.44
C ALA A 276 -3.27 22.53 14.68
N GLY A 277 -4.47 22.04 15.04
CA GLY A 277 -5.16 22.41 16.28
C GLY A 277 -4.90 21.44 17.44
N ASP A 278 -4.45 20.22 17.13
CA ASP A 278 -4.24 19.15 18.10
C ASP A 278 -2.97 18.34 17.80
N LEU A 279 -2.47 17.65 18.83
CA LEU A 279 -1.26 16.84 18.76
C LEU A 279 -1.34 15.74 17.70
N GLN A 280 -2.50 15.08 17.53
CA GLN A 280 -2.64 14.00 16.55
C GLN A 280 -2.55 14.53 15.12
N THR A 281 -3.03 15.75 14.86
CA THR A 281 -2.93 16.45 13.57
C THR A 281 -1.48 16.86 13.30
N ALA A 282 -0.81 17.46 14.28
CA ALA A 282 0.61 17.78 14.14
C ALA A 282 1.47 16.53 13.97
N TRP A 283 1.15 15.44 14.66
CA TRP A 283 1.83 14.15 14.53
C TRP A 283 1.70 13.58 13.12
N TYR A 284 0.48 13.59 12.58
CA TYR A 284 0.21 13.18 11.20
C TYR A 284 0.97 14.03 10.19
N LEU A 285 0.94 15.36 10.34
CA LEU A 285 1.68 16.28 9.45
C LEU A 285 3.19 16.06 9.53
N TRP A 286 3.72 15.87 10.74
CA TRP A 286 5.14 15.62 10.99
C TRP A 286 5.64 14.36 10.30
N GLU A 287 4.88 13.27 10.38
CA GLU A 287 5.27 12.00 9.74
C GLU A 287 5.06 12.04 8.22
N SER A 288 3.97 12.65 7.77
CA SER A 288 3.53 12.55 6.39
C SER A 288 4.25 13.57 5.49
N CYS A 289 4.40 14.83 5.92
CA CYS A 289 4.94 15.92 5.08
C CYS A 289 6.45 15.84 4.84
N ARG A 290 7.17 14.91 5.48
CA ARG A 290 8.59 14.63 5.20
C ARG A 290 8.84 14.08 3.79
N ARG A 291 7.80 13.67 3.06
CA ARG A 291 7.93 13.03 1.73
C ARG A 291 7.35 13.84 0.58
N GLU A 292 6.29 14.65 0.77
CA GLU A 292 5.64 15.50 -0.26
C GLU A 292 4.77 16.62 0.37
N ARG A 293 4.20 17.54 -0.45
CA ARG A 293 3.38 18.71 -0.02
C ARG A 293 2.14 18.33 0.81
N GLY A 294 1.80 19.15 1.82
CA GLY A 294 0.98 18.75 2.96
C GLY A 294 -0.55 18.95 2.87
N SER A 295 -1.05 19.96 2.14
CA SER A 295 -2.47 20.34 2.20
C SER A 295 -3.51 19.28 1.81
N ARG A 296 -3.22 18.37 0.87
CA ARG A 296 -4.16 17.28 0.49
C ARG A 296 -4.36 16.22 1.59
N ARG A 297 -3.45 16.17 2.57
CA ARG A 297 -3.35 15.12 3.58
C ARG A 297 -4.26 15.34 4.78
N LEU A 298 -4.56 16.59 5.13
CA LEU A 298 -5.45 16.89 6.26
C LEU A 298 -6.88 16.38 6.02
N LYS A 299 -7.41 16.53 4.81
CA LYS A 299 -8.74 16.00 4.43
C LYS A 299 -8.86 14.49 4.65
N ASP A 300 -7.75 13.79 4.49
CA ASP A 300 -7.64 12.35 4.63
C ASP A 300 -7.60 11.94 6.12
N LEU A 301 -6.94 12.73 6.96
CA LEU A 301 -7.01 12.59 8.42
C LEU A 301 -8.40 12.94 8.97
N ASP A 302 -9.01 14.04 8.52
CA ASP A 302 -10.36 14.44 8.92
C ASP A 302 -11.36 13.33 8.59
N ARG A 303 -11.25 12.80 7.36
CA ARG A 303 -12.03 11.65 6.92
C ARG A 303 -11.85 10.46 7.85
N LEU A 304 -10.61 10.12 8.20
CA LEU A 304 -10.30 8.98 9.07
C LEU A 304 -10.89 9.11 10.49
N ARG A 305 -11.08 10.33 10.98
CA ARG A 305 -11.62 10.61 12.33
C ARG A 305 -13.15 10.66 12.38
N SER A 306 -13.79 10.93 11.24
CA SER A 306 -15.24 11.10 11.09
C SER A 306 -15.88 9.80 10.57
N PRO A 307 -16.75 9.12 11.33
CA PRO A 307 -17.45 7.91 10.86
C PRO A 307 -18.21 8.13 9.55
N GLU A 308 -18.90 9.27 9.43
CA GLU A 308 -19.67 9.65 8.25
C GLU A 308 -18.76 9.83 7.02
N ASP A 309 -17.70 10.63 7.15
CA ASP A 309 -16.79 10.91 6.04
C ASP A 309 -16.00 9.66 5.64
N LEU A 310 -15.58 8.83 6.60
CA LEU A 310 -14.89 7.57 6.32
C LEU A 310 -15.82 6.61 5.58
N ALA A 311 -17.07 6.46 6.05
CA ALA A 311 -18.07 5.62 5.40
C ALA A 311 -18.34 6.06 3.96
N ALA A 312 -18.53 7.35 3.72
CA ALA A 312 -18.78 7.88 2.38
C ALA A 312 -17.52 7.94 1.50
N GLY A 313 -16.33 8.03 2.10
CA GLY A 313 -15.13 8.51 1.42
C GLY A 313 -13.90 7.60 1.48
N VAL A 314 -13.95 6.40 2.05
CA VAL A 314 -12.77 5.51 2.17
C VAL A 314 -12.04 5.28 0.82
N HIS A 315 -12.80 5.21 -0.29
CA HIS A 315 -12.26 5.08 -1.64
C HIS A 315 -11.44 6.27 -2.14
N ARG A 316 -11.48 7.41 -1.43
CA ARG A 316 -10.74 8.64 -1.76
C ARG A 316 -9.48 8.82 -0.91
N MET A 317 -9.27 7.97 0.09
CA MET A 317 -8.10 8.04 0.95
C MET A 317 -6.85 7.63 0.17
N ASP A 318 -5.76 8.36 0.37
CA ASP A 318 -4.46 8.01 -0.19
C ASP A 318 -3.92 6.74 0.50
N PRO A 319 -3.58 5.66 -0.25
CA PRO A 319 -3.01 4.44 0.32
C PRO A 319 -1.77 4.66 1.20
N ARG A 320 -1.03 5.75 0.96
CA ARG A 320 0.16 6.11 1.74
C ARG A 320 -0.15 6.48 3.19
N MET A 321 -1.43 6.75 3.52
CA MET A 321 -1.88 6.90 4.90
C MET A 321 -1.59 5.67 5.76
N ALA A 322 -1.54 4.47 5.17
CA ALA A 322 -1.14 3.25 5.87
C ALA A 322 0.24 3.39 6.55
N GLY A 323 1.12 4.25 6.02
CA GLY A 323 2.44 4.53 6.60
C GLY A 323 2.41 5.40 7.86
N TRP A 324 1.28 6.02 8.22
CA TRP A 324 1.12 6.81 9.43
C TRP A 324 1.03 5.89 10.65
N SER A 325 1.84 6.15 11.68
CA SER A 325 1.99 5.25 12.84
C SER A 325 0.69 5.04 13.64
N ARG A 326 -0.24 5.99 13.59
CA ARG A 326 -1.55 5.88 14.26
C ARG A 326 -2.69 5.50 13.33
N PHE A 327 -2.41 5.16 12.07
CA PHE A 327 -3.44 4.81 11.10
C PHE A 327 -4.32 3.67 11.62
N GLN A 328 -3.76 2.50 11.90
CA GLN A 328 -4.53 1.33 12.33
C GLN A 328 -5.34 1.58 13.60
N ARG A 329 -4.76 2.26 14.60
CA ARG A 329 -5.48 2.61 15.83
C ARG A 329 -6.67 3.53 15.56
N THR A 330 -6.42 4.66 14.90
CA THR A 330 -7.47 5.66 14.59
C THR A 330 -8.55 5.06 13.69
N TYR A 331 -8.13 4.25 12.72
CA TYR A 331 -9.02 3.56 11.79
C TYR A 331 -9.93 2.56 12.50
N ARG A 332 -9.38 1.71 13.38
CA ARG A 332 -10.16 0.75 14.20
C ARG A 332 -11.16 1.45 15.11
N GLU A 333 -10.75 2.53 15.78
CA GLU A 333 -11.63 3.34 16.64
C GLU A 333 -12.79 3.96 15.86
N THR A 334 -12.55 4.48 14.64
CA THR A 334 -13.61 5.00 13.79
C THR A 334 -14.48 3.90 13.19
N LEU A 335 -13.90 2.79 12.74
CA LEU A 335 -14.64 1.62 12.25
C LEU A 335 -15.57 1.06 13.32
N GLY A 336 -15.14 0.98 14.58
CA GLY A 336 -16.00 0.54 15.69
C GLY A 336 -17.29 1.36 15.80
N ARG A 337 -17.23 2.66 15.53
CA ARG A 337 -18.41 3.55 15.49
C ARG A 337 -19.24 3.38 14.21
N ILE A 338 -18.60 3.08 13.08
CA ILE A 338 -19.31 2.74 11.83
C ILE A 338 -20.10 1.45 11.99
N TRP A 339 -19.56 0.44 12.66
CA TRP A 339 -20.21 -0.86 12.84
C TRP A 339 -21.42 -0.84 13.76
N THR A 340 -21.57 0.20 14.59
CA THR A 340 -22.76 0.39 15.43
C THR A 340 -23.92 1.09 14.73
N ASP A 341 -23.72 1.56 13.49
CA ASP A 341 -24.72 2.31 12.72
C ASP A 341 -24.96 1.64 11.35
N ALA A 342 -26.21 1.28 11.06
CA ALA A 342 -26.56 0.52 9.86
C ALA A 342 -26.28 1.30 8.56
N ASP A 343 -26.53 2.61 8.55
CA ASP A 343 -26.40 3.46 7.37
C ASP A 343 -24.94 3.76 7.07
N HIS A 344 -24.14 4.06 8.09
CA HIS A 344 -22.69 4.21 7.96
C HIS A 344 -22.05 2.89 7.50
N ALA A 345 -22.42 1.75 8.10
CA ALA A 345 -21.88 0.45 7.70
C ALA A 345 -22.23 0.12 6.24
N ALA A 346 -23.48 0.33 5.83
CA ALA A 346 -23.91 0.09 4.45
C ALA A 346 -23.17 1.00 3.46
N SER A 347 -22.99 2.28 3.78
CA SER A 347 -22.25 3.24 2.97
C SER A 347 -20.77 2.84 2.84
N PHE A 348 -20.12 2.51 3.95
CA PHE A 348 -18.73 2.07 4.00
C PHE A 348 -18.49 0.80 3.16
N VAL A 349 -19.32 -0.22 3.36
CA VAL A 349 -19.21 -1.49 2.63
C VAL A 349 -19.42 -1.29 1.13
N LYS A 350 -20.36 -0.42 0.71
CA LYS A 350 -20.56 -0.08 -0.70
C LYS A 350 -19.30 0.53 -1.33
N GLN A 351 -18.56 1.36 -0.60
CA GLN A 351 -17.29 1.92 -1.10
C GLN A 351 -16.21 0.84 -1.18
N LEU A 352 -16.09 -0.05 -0.18
CA LEU A 352 -15.17 -1.19 -0.25
C LEU A 352 -15.49 -2.13 -1.42
N GLU A 353 -16.77 -2.41 -1.68
CA GLU A 353 -17.18 -3.23 -2.83
C GLU A 353 -16.71 -2.60 -4.14
N ARG A 354 -16.87 -1.27 -4.29
CA ARG A 354 -16.39 -0.54 -5.46
C ARG A 354 -14.87 -0.67 -5.62
N MET A 355 -14.12 -0.47 -4.53
CA MET A 355 -12.66 -0.58 -4.56
C MET A 355 -12.18 -2.01 -4.85
N SER A 356 -12.85 -3.02 -4.29
CA SER A 356 -12.50 -4.43 -4.48
C SER A 356 -12.66 -4.90 -5.94
N ARG A 357 -13.61 -4.30 -6.67
CA ARG A 357 -13.89 -4.57 -8.09
C ARG A 357 -13.00 -3.76 -9.04
N ASP A 358 -12.35 -2.72 -8.54
CA ASP A 358 -11.45 -1.89 -9.34
C ASP A 358 -10.05 -2.54 -9.37
N PRO A 359 -9.56 -2.99 -10.54
CA PRO A 359 -8.24 -3.60 -10.66
C PRO A 359 -7.10 -2.61 -10.45
N SER A 360 -7.35 -1.30 -10.55
CA SER A 360 -6.32 -0.26 -10.33
C SER A 360 -6.03 -0.03 -8.84
N VAL A 361 -6.93 -0.44 -7.95
CA VAL A 361 -6.73 -0.30 -6.50
C VAL A 361 -5.70 -1.35 -6.03
N PRO A 362 -4.61 -0.94 -5.36
CA PRO A 362 -3.60 -1.87 -4.89
C PRO A 362 -4.18 -2.87 -3.87
N VAL A 363 -3.91 -4.17 -4.06
CA VAL A 363 -4.45 -5.22 -3.18
C VAL A 363 -3.97 -5.10 -1.74
N HIS A 364 -2.73 -4.63 -1.52
CA HIS A 364 -2.20 -4.41 -0.17
C HIS A 364 -2.97 -3.31 0.58
N TRP A 365 -3.46 -2.30 -0.12
CA TRP A 365 -4.28 -1.24 0.49
C TRP A 365 -5.64 -1.76 0.93
N LEU A 366 -6.29 -2.58 0.08
CA LEU A 366 -7.52 -3.25 0.46
C LEU A 366 -7.33 -4.18 1.66
N ALA A 367 -6.21 -4.91 1.71
CA ALA A 367 -5.86 -5.74 2.85
C ALA A 367 -5.68 -4.90 4.13
N GLU A 368 -5.01 -3.76 4.03
CA GLU A 368 -4.81 -2.83 5.16
C GLU A 368 -6.13 -2.28 5.72
N LEU A 369 -7.09 -2.00 4.84
CA LEU A 369 -8.45 -1.55 5.21
C LEU A 369 -9.31 -2.68 5.80
N LEU A 370 -9.03 -3.93 5.46
CA LEU A 370 -9.76 -5.10 5.96
C LEU A 370 -9.09 -5.77 7.15
N ASP A 371 -7.85 -5.41 7.50
CA ASP A 371 -7.13 -5.95 8.66
C ASP A 371 -7.92 -5.86 9.98
N PRO A 372 -8.68 -4.78 10.26
CA PRO A 372 -9.56 -4.72 11.42
C PRO A 372 -10.80 -5.63 11.40
N VAL A 373 -11.08 -6.28 10.27
CA VAL A 373 -12.32 -7.02 10.05
C VAL A 373 -12.05 -8.51 10.24
N ASP A 374 -12.67 -9.09 11.26
CA ASP A 374 -12.68 -10.53 11.50
C ASP A 374 -14.12 -11.09 11.50
N GLU A 375 -14.25 -12.40 11.70
CA GLU A 375 -15.55 -13.09 11.76
C GLU A 375 -16.44 -12.56 12.89
N SER A 376 -15.84 -12.05 13.99
CA SER A 376 -16.57 -11.48 15.12
C SER A 376 -17.18 -10.12 14.78
N VAL A 377 -16.44 -9.28 14.04
CA VAL A 377 -16.95 -8.00 13.50
C VAL A 377 -18.10 -8.25 12.55
N VAL A 378 -17.98 -9.21 11.63
CA VAL A 378 -19.05 -9.57 10.70
C VAL A 378 -20.28 -10.11 11.44
N ALA A 379 -20.09 -11.00 12.43
CA ALA A 379 -21.19 -11.51 13.25
C ALA A 379 -21.87 -10.41 14.09
N GLY A 380 -21.10 -9.44 14.59
CA GLY A 380 -21.62 -8.26 15.28
C GLY A 380 -22.47 -7.40 14.35
N LEU A 381 -21.94 -7.08 13.17
CA LEU A 381 -22.65 -6.29 12.16
C LEU A 381 -23.91 -6.99 11.65
N ALA A 382 -23.90 -8.32 11.54
CA ALA A 382 -25.06 -9.09 11.07
C ALA A 382 -26.31 -8.94 11.98
N LYS A 383 -26.12 -8.61 13.26
CA LYS A 383 -27.22 -8.31 14.20
C LYS A 383 -27.96 -7.01 13.89
N ILE A 384 -27.30 -6.09 13.20
CA ILE A 384 -27.83 -4.75 12.85
C ILE A 384 -28.18 -4.70 11.36
N SER A 385 -27.34 -5.26 10.50
CA SER A 385 -27.54 -5.32 9.05
C SER A 385 -26.88 -6.57 8.46
N ALA A 386 -27.68 -7.63 8.28
CA ALA A 386 -27.23 -8.89 7.66
C ALA A 386 -26.70 -8.67 6.23
N VAL A 387 -27.30 -7.76 5.47
CA VAL A 387 -26.88 -7.43 4.09
C VAL A 387 -25.50 -6.75 4.07
N ALA A 388 -25.24 -5.80 4.97
CA ALA A 388 -23.94 -5.15 5.06
C ALA A 388 -22.85 -6.13 5.53
N ALA A 389 -23.15 -6.97 6.52
CA ALA A 389 -22.26 -8.03 7.01
C ALA A 389 -21.86 -9.01 5.90
N PHE A 390 -22.85 -9.49 5.13
CA PHE A 390 -22.60 -10.40 4.01
C PHE A 390 -21.72 -9.77 2.92
N ARG A 391 -22.00 -8.51 2.55
CA ARG A 391 -21.20 -7.81 1.56
C ARG A 391 -19.78 -7.50 2.05
N LEU A 392 -19.61 -7.22 3.35
CA LEU A 392 -18.29 -7.05 3.96
C LEU A 392 -17.48 -8.36 3.88
N ALA A 393 -18.10 -9.49 4.22
CA ALA A 393 -17.47 -10.81 4.07
C ALA A 393 -17.14 -11.12 2.60
N GLN A 394 -17.99 -10.73 1.64
CA GLN A 394 -17.70 -10.86 0.22
C GLN A 394 -16.49 -10.02 -0.23
N CYS A 395 -16.35 -8.80 0.29
CA CYS A 395 -15.17 -7.96 0.04
C CYS A 395 -13.90 -8.63 0.57
N ALA A 396 -13.94 -9.14 1.80
CA ALA A 396 -12.81 -9.84 2.41
C ALA A 396 -12.43 -11.11 1.62
N TRP A 397 -13.42 -11.89 1.22
CA TRP A 397 -13.22 -13.05 0.36
C TRP A 397 -12.60 -12.68 -1.01
N ALA A 398 -13.09 -11.62 -1.66
CA ALA A 398 -12.55 -11.16 -2.94
C ALA A 398 -11.09 -10.68 -2.80
N VAL A 399 -10.75 -9.99 -1.71
CA VAL A 399 -9.39 -9.51 -1.44
C VAL A 399 -8.45 -10.68 -1.12
N ALA A 400 -8.86 -11.64 -0.30
CA ALA A 400 -8.09 -12.86 -0.04
C ALA A 400 -7.82 -13.66 -1.33
N THR A 401 -8.82 -13.78 -2.20
CA THR A 401 -8.68 -14.40 -3.53
C THR A 401 -7.66 -13.64 -4.39
N ARG A 402 -7.73 -12.29 -4.41
CA ARG A 402 -6.76 -11.44 -5.14
C ARG A 402 -5.34 -11.53 -4.59
N ARG A 403 -5.16 -11.80 -3.29
CA ARG A 403 -3.85 -12.02 -2.65
C ARG A 403 -3.27 -13.40 -2.93
N GLY A 404 -4.09 -14.34 -3.42
CA GLY A 404 -3.72 -15.74 -3.56
C GLY A 404 -3.62 -16.46 -2.21
N ASP A 405 -4.41 -16.06 -1.21
CA ASP A 405 -4.51 -16.74 0.08
C ASP A 405 -5.77 -17.65 0.09
N PRO A 406 -5.65 -18.94 -0.27
CA PRO A 406 -6.79 -19.85 -0.35
C PRO A 406 -7.38 -20.16 1.03
N GLY A 407 -6.58 -20.13 2.10
CA GLY A 407 -7.05 -20.41 3.45
C GLY A 407 -7.94 -19.30 3.98
N GLU A 408 -7.48 -18.05 3.84
CA GLU A 408 -8.27 -16.87 4.18
C GLU A 408 -9.53 -16.76 3.29
N ALA A 409 -9.40 -17.05 2.00
CA ALA A 409 -10.54 -17.04 1.07
C ALA A 409 -11.61 -18.07 1.44
N ALA A 410 -11.22 -19.30 1.80
CA ALA A 410 -12.16 -20.35 2.22
C ALA A 410 -12.89 -19.97 3.52
N ARG A 411 -12.19 -19.38 4.49
CA ARG A 411 -12.79 -18.88 5.73
C ARG A 411 -13.86 -17.81 5.47
N TRP A 412 -13.54 -16.82 4.64
CA TRP A 412 -14.51 -15.77 4.30
C TRP A 412 -15.68 -16.29 3.44
N ALA A 413 -15.45 -17.28 2.58
CA ALA A 413 -16.52 -17.95 1.85
C ALA A 413 -17.49 -18.68 2.79
N ALA A 414 -16.98 -19.39 3.81
CA ALA A 414 -17.81 -20.03 4.84
C ALA A 414 -18.59 -19.00 5.67
N CYS A 415 -17.97 -17.84 5.98
CA CYS A 415 -18.65 -16.73 6.63
C CYS A 415 -19.77 -16.13 5.78
N CYS A 416 -19.59 -16.02 4.46
CA CYS A 416 -20.68 -15.63 3.55
C CYS A 416 -21.80 -16.67 3.54
N GLU A 417 -21.45 -17.96 3.50
CA GLU A 417 -22.41 -19.06 3.49
C GLU A 417 -23.31 -19.06 4.73
N SER A 418 -22.73 -18.88 5.93
CA SER A 418 -23.49 -18.85 7.19
C SER A 418 -24.48 -17.68 7.29
N LEU A 419 -24.29 -16.63 6.48
CA LEU A 419 -25.17 -15.46 6.42
C LEU A 419 -26.25 -15.57 5.35
N CYS A 420 -26.21 -16.59 4.46
CA CYS A 420 -27.12 -16.68 3.31
C CYS A 420 -28.61 -16.69 3.71
N ASP A 421 -28.96 -17.47 4.74
CA ASP A 421 -30.36 -17.56 5.21
C ASP A 421 -30.85 -16.24 5.82
N SER A 422 -29.98 -15.52 6.52
CA SER A 422 -30.30 -14.21 7.07
C SER A 422 -30.42 -13.14 5.99
N VAL A 423 -29.70 -13.26 4.87
CA VAL A 423 -29.74 -12.28 3.78
C VAL A 423 -30.94 -12.50 2.87
N VAL A 424 -31.35 -13.75 2.65
CA VAL A 424 -32.34 -14.07 1.61
C VAL A 424 -33.74 -13.52 1.90
N VAL A 425 -34.05 -13.20 3.16
CA VAL A 425 -35.34 -12.62 3.58
C VAL A 425 -35.47 -11.13 3.22
N PHE A 426 -34.38 -10.46 2.85
CA PHE A 426 -34.38 -9.04 2.49
C PHE A 426 -34.68 -8.81 1.00
N ASP A 427 -35.12 -7.60 0.67
CA ASP A 427 -35.27 -7.20 -0.74
C ASP A 427 -33.93 -7.37 -1.49
N ARG A 428 -34.01 -8.00 -2.65
CA ARG A 428 -32.86 -8.44 -3.47
C ARG A 428 -31.89 -9.43 -2.80
N GLY A 429 -32.19 -9.94 -1.60
CA GLY A 429 -31.34 -10.87 -0.86
C GLY A 429 -31.00 -12.13 -1.65
N LEU A 430 -32.02 -12.71 -2.31
CA LEU A 430 -31.85 -13.89 -3.18
C LEU A 430 -30.86 -13.65 -4.32
N TYR A 431 -30.83 -12.45 -4.90
CA TYR A 431 -29.92 -12.11 -6.00
C TYR A 431 -28.47 -11.99 -5.49
N LEU A 432 -28.26 -11.46 -4.27
CA LEU A 432 -26.94 -11.40 -3.64
C LEU A 432 -26.38 -12.80 -3.33
N VAL A 433 -27.25 -13.69 -2.82
CA VAL A 433 -26.91 -15.11 -2.59
C VAL A 433 -26.63 -15.82 -3.92
N GLY A 434 -27.39 -15.55 -4.97
CA GLY A 434 -27.13 -16.05 -6.32
C GLY A 434 -25.76 -15.61 -6.87
N ASP A 435 -25.43 -14.32 -6.76
CA ASP A 435 -24.12 -13.79 -7.17
C ASP A 435 -22.97 -14.40 -6.33
N PHE A 436 -23.18 -14.68 -5.05
CA PHE A 436 -22.22 -15.39 -4.19
C PHE A 436 -21.94 -16.80 -4.71
N TRP A 437 -22.97 -17.62 -4.89
CA TRP A 437 -22.81 -18.99 -5.37
C TRP A 437 -22.21 -19.04 -6.76
N ASN A 438 -22.55 -18.08 -7.62
CA ASN A 438 -21.92 -17.92 -8.93
C ASN A 438 -20.40 -17.69 -8.82
N ARG A 439 -19.96 -16.74 -7.98
CA ARG A 439 -18.51 -16.51 -7.75
C ARG A 439 -17.83 -17.71 -7.13
N ARG A 440 -18.50 -18.39 -6.20
CA ARG A 440 -17.93 -19.52 -5.46
C ARG A 440 -17.71 -20.69 -6.39
N PHE A 441 -18.67 -20.94 -7.27
CA PHE A 441 -18.57 -21.93 -8.32
C PHE A 441 -17.36 -21.66 -9.24
N ILE A 442 -17.13 -20.41 -9.64
CA ILE A 442 -15.93 -20.04 -10.43
C ILE A 442 -14.65 -20.30 -9.63
N THR A 443 -14.56 -19.84 -8.38
CA THR A 443 -13.34 -19.92 -7.57
C THR A 443 -13.00 -21.36 -7.15
N GLU A 444 -13.98 -22.17 -6.78
CA GLU A 444 -13.76 -23.55 -6.31
C GLU A 444 -13.68 -24.58 -7.43
N ARG A 445 -14.13 -24.24 -8.64
CA ARG A 445 -14.06 -25.13 -9.81
C ARG A 445 -13.16 -24.59 -10.90
N HIS A 446 -13.60 -23.54 -11.59
CA HIS A 446 -12.93 -23.07 -12.79
C HIS A 446 -11.49 -22.62 -12.51
N ALA A 447 -11.30 -21.79 -11.48
CA ALA A 447 -9.98 -21.26 -11.13
C ALA A 447 -8.99 -22.35 -10.68
N LEU A 448 -9.49 -23.50 -10.22
CA LEU A 448 -8.71 -24.65 -9.78
C LEU A 448 -8.60 -25.77 -10.82
N TYR A 449 -9.13 -25.57 -12.04
CA TYR A 449 -9.21 -26.60 -13.09
C TYR A 449 -10.03 -27.84 -12.69
N ARG A 450 -10.96 -27.71 -11.75
CA ARG A 450 -11.84 -28.80 -11.32
C ARG A 450 -13.15 -28.75 -12.10
N PHE A 451 -13.15 -29.36 -13.28
CA PHE A 451 -14.30 -29.42 -14.17
C PHE A 451 -15.06 -30.73 -13.94
N ASP A 452 -16.30 -30.63 -13.51
CA ASP A 452 -17.14 -31.80 -13.27
C ASP A 452 -18.59 -31.43 -13.63
N PRO A 453 -19.24 -32.25 -14.48
CA PRO A 453 -20.58 -31.97 -14.99
C PRO A 453 -21.64 -31.98 -13.88
N GLN A 454 -21.41 -32.69 -12.78
CA GLN A 454 -22.35 -32.74 -11.67
C GLN A 454 -22.29 -31.42 -10.90
N LEU A 455 -23.39 -30.67 -10.93
CA LEU A 455 -23.54 -29.43 -10.16
C LEU A 455 -23.67 -29.75 -8.66
N SER A 456 -23.09 -28.93 -7.80
CA SER A 456 -23.27 -29.09 -6.36
C SER A 456 -24.72 -28.81 -5.95
N LYS A 457 -25.18 -29.47 -4.88
CA LYS A 457 -26.55 -29.30 -4.37
C LYS A 457 -26.91 -27.83 -4.08
N PRO A 458 -26.04 -27.02 -3.45
CA PRO A 458 -26.35 -25.60 -3.22
C PRO A 458 -26.53 -24.79 -4.51
N VAL A 459 -25.75 -25.10 -5.57
CA VAL A 459 -25.91 -24.45 -6.88
C VAL A 459 -27.24 -24.83 -7.52
N GLN A 460 -27.65 -26.11 -7.45
CA GLN A 460 -28.95 -26.54 -7.96
C GLN A 460 -30.11 -25.89 -7.19
N GLU A 461 -30.01 -25.83 -5.86
CA GLU A 461 -31.02 -25.22 -5.00
C GLU A 461 -31.19 -23.73 -5.29
N ILE A 462 -30.10 -22.97 -5.43
CA ILE A 462 -30.19 -21.53 -5.71
C ILE A 462 -30.71 -21.25 -7.14
N VAL A 463 -30.37 -22.09 -8.12
CA VAL A 463 -30.96 -22.02 -9.47
C VAL A 463 -32.47 -22.19 -9.38
N GLY A 464 -32.96 -23.25 -8.74
CA GLY A 464 -34.40 -23.51 -8.61
C GLY A 464 -35.16 -22.40 -7.88
N ARG A 465 -34.55 -21.79 -6.85
CA ARG A 465 -35.13 -20.63 -6.15
C ARG A 465 -35.21 -19.39 -7.05
N LEU A 466 -34.17 -19.13 -7.84
CA LEU A 466 -34.14 -18.00 -8.76
C LEU A 466 -35.10 -18.19 -9.95
N GLU A 467 -35.23 -19.42 -10.46
CA GLU A 467 -36.25 -19.80 -11.46
C GLU A 467 -37.66 -19.57 -10.92
N SER A 468 -37.95 -20.08 -9.72
CA SER A 468 -39.26 -19.86 -9.07
C SER A 468 -39.57 -18.38 -8.88
N CYS A 469 -38.56 -17.56 -8.55
CA CYS A 469 -38.69 -16.11 -8.45
C CYS A 469 -38.97 -15.46 -9.82
N ARG A 470 -38.29 -15.91 -10.89
CA ARG A 470 -38.53 -15.46 -12.27
C ARG A 470 -39.97 -15.74 -12.70
N ASP A 471 -40.46 -16.94 -12.41
CA ASP A 471 -41.81 -17.36 -12.77
C ASP A 471 -42.88 -16.58 -11.99
N ALA A 472 -42.66 -16.36 -10.69
CA ALA A 472 -43.56 -15.55 -9.86
C ALA A 472 -43.64 -14.08 -10.29
N GLN A 473 -42.59 -13.53 -10.91
CA GLN A 473 -42.53 -12.16 -11.42
C GLN A 473 -43.06 -12.02 -12.86
N ARG A 474 -43.47 -13.12 -13.50
CA ARG A 474 -43.96 -13.10 -14.88
C ARG A 474 -45.31 -12.38 -14.98
N MET A 475 -45.43 -11.49 -15.96
CA MET A 475 -46.68 -10.76 -16.25
C MET A 475 -47.13 -11.05 -17.68
N GLY A 476 -48.10 -11.96 -17.83
CA GLY A 476 -48.54 -12.47 -19.13
C GLY A 476 -47.40 -13.14 -19.89
N ASP A 477 -47.16 -12.69 -21.12
CA ASP A 477 -46.05 -13.18 -21.96
C ASP A 477 -44.70 -12.51 -21.66
N THR A 478 -44.67 -11.52 -20.76
CA THR A 478 -43.43 -10.81 -20.40
C THR A 478 -42.63 -11.61 -19.38
N VAL A 479 -41.48 -12.12 -19.79
CA VAL A 479 -40.51 -12.81 -18.92
C VAL A 479 -39.57 -11.78 -18.27
N PRO A 480 -39.47 -11.74 -16.92
CA PRO A 480 -38.64 -10.75 -16.24
C PRO A 480 -37.16 -11.09 -16.35
N VAL A 481 -36.33 -10.05 -16.39
CA VAL A 481 -34.86 -10.18 -16.41
C VAL A 481 -34.35 -10.44 -15.00
N ILE A 482 -33.60 -11.53 -14.82
CA ILE A 482 -33.02 -11.94 -13.54
C ILE A 482 -31.50 -12.09 -13.73
N PRO A 483 -30.70 -11.02 -13.59
CA PRO A 483 -29.27 -11.04 -13.92
C PRO A 483 -28.46 -12.05 -13.11
N ALA A 484 -28.81 -12.29 -11.85
CA ALA A 484 -28.13 -13.27 -11.00
C ALA A 484 -28.31 -14.70 -11.56
N LEU A 485 -29.53 -15.05 -11.99
CA LEU A 485 -29.83 -16.33 -12.63
C LEU A 485 -29.10 -16.47 -13.96
N ALA A 486 -29.15 -15.43 -14.79
CA ALA A 486 -28.52 -15.43 -16.10
C ALA A 486 -26.99 -15.61 -16.02
N LYS A 487 -26.33 -14.94 -15.06
CA LYS A 487 -24.90 -15.14 -14.78
C LYS A 487 -24.60 -16.55 -14.30
N LEU A 488 -25.46 -17.12 -13.45
CA LEU A 488 -25.28 -18.46 -12.92
C LEU A 488 -25.43 -19.52 -14.03
N TYR A 489 -26.46 -19.40 -14.87
CA TYR A 489 -26.59 -20.23 -16.08
C TYR A 489 -25.39 -20.10 -17.01
N GLY A 490 -24.91 -18.89 -17.26
CA GLY A 490 -23.72 -18.68 -18.08
C GLY A 490 -22.48 -19.35 -17.51
N THR A 491 -22.35 -19.39 -16.19
CA THR A 491 -21.24 -20.07 -15.51
C THR A 491 -21.39 -21.59 -15.56
N ILE A 492 -22.61 -22.11 -15.44
CA ILE A 492 -22.93 -23.52 -15.64
C ILE A 492 -22.63 -23.94 -17.09
N ALA A 493 -23.02 -23.12 -18.07
CA ALA A 493 -22.69 -23.35 -19.48
C ALA A 493 -21.17 -23.41 -19.69
N GLN A 494 -20.43 -22.49 -19.08
CA GLN A 494 -18.97 -22.51 -19.11
C GLN A 494 -18.38 -23.77 -18.46
N ASN A 495 -18.94 -24.26 -17.33
CA ASN A 495 -18.50 -25.50 -16.70
C ASN A 495 -18.67 -26.71 -17.63
N TYR A 496 -19.82 -26.84 -18.29
CA TYR A 496 -20.03 -27.89 -19.29
C TYR A 496 -19.09 -27.76 -20.48
N GLY A 497 -18.85 -26.53 -20.94
CA GLY A 497 -17.83 -26.25 -21.96
C GLY A 497 -16.44 -26.77 -21.55
N PHE A 498 -16.04 -26.55 -20.30
CA PHE A 498 -14.79 -27.08 -19.76
C PHE A 498 -14.77 -28.62 -19.61
N CYS A 499 -15.92 -29.26 -19.41
CA CYS A 499 -16.02 -30.73 -19.37
C CYS A 499 -15.78 -31.37 -20.74
N GLY A 500 -15.85 -30.60 -21.83
CA GLY A 500 -15.45 -31.04 -23.16
C GLY A 500 -16.62 -31.20 -24.15
N PRO A 501 -16.33 -31.67 -25.38
CA PRO A 501 -17.27 -31.66 -26.49
C PRO A 501 -18.50 -32.56 -26.29
N ASP A 502 -18.38 -33.60 -25.46
CA ASP A 502 -19.51 -34.50 -25.12
C ASP A 502 -20.66 -33.75 -24.41
N TYR A 503 -20.37 -32.61 -23.79
CA TYR A 503 -21.35 -31.77 -23.08
C TYR A 503 -21.78 -30.53 -23.88
N LEU A 504 -21.61 -30.53 -25.21
CA LEU A 504 -22.04 -29.43 -26.08
C LEU A 504 -23.55 -29.15 -25.97
N ALA A 505 -24.37 -30.20 -25.83
CA ALA A 505 -25.82 -30.07 -25.71
C ALA A 505 -26.21 -29.27 -24.45
N ASP A 506 -25.61 -29.62 -23.30
CA ASP A 506 -25.82 -28.90 -22.04
C ASP A 506 -25.27 -27.48 -22.10
N THR A 507 -24.10 -27.29 -22.70
CA THR A 507 -23.52 -25.95 -22.91
C THR A 507 -24.48 -25.06 -23.69
N ARG A 508 -25.03 -25.56 -24.80
CA ARG A 508 -26.02 -24.83 -25.61
C ARG A 508 -27.28 -24.51 -24.81
N ARG A 509 -27.86 -25.52 -24.14
CA ARG A 509 -29.04 -25.36 -23.29
C ARG A 509 -28.86 -24.23 -22.27
N TYR A 510 -27.75 -24.22 -21.54
CA TYR A 510 -27.52 -23.22 -20.52
C TYR A 510 -27.13 -21.84 -21.08
N VAL A 511 -26.51 -21.77 -22.26
CA VAL A 511 -26.36 -20.50 -22.99
C VAL A 511 -27.72 -19.91 -23.35
N ASP A 512 -28.63 -20.73 -23.89
CA ASP A 512 -29.97 -20.27 -24.27
C ASP A 512 -30.77 -19.79 -23.04
N LEU A 513 -30.73 -20.55 -21.94
CA LEU A 513 -31.32 -20.15 -20.66
C LEU A 513 -30.71 -18.84 -20.11
N ALA A 514 -29.40 -18.64 -20.24
CA ALA A 514 -28.74 -17.41 -19.83
C ALA A 514 -29.18 -16.22 -20.70
N LEU A 515 -29.23 -16.38 -22.02
CA LEU A 515 -29.70 -15.34 -22.94
C LEU A 515 -31.16 -14.95 -22.68
N GLU A 516 -32.02 -15.94 -22.44
CA GLU A 516 -33.42 -15.72 -22.07
C GLU A 516 -33.54 -14.97 -20.73
N ALA A 517 -32.78 -15.40 -19.71
CA ALA A 517 -32.79 -14.75 -18.40
C ALA A 517 -32.23 -13.31 -18.40
N PHE A 518 -31.45 -12.93 -19.43
CA PHE A 518 -31.04 -11.54 -19.72
C PHE A 518 -32.06 -10.75 -20.54
N GLY A 519 -33.21 -11.34 -20.91
CA GLY A 519 -34.29 -10.69 -21.64
C GLY A 519 -34.15 -10.72 -23.17
N GLY A 520 -33.38 -11.67 -23.72
CA GLY A 520 -33.14 -11.75 -25.17
C GLY A 520 -32.43 -10.50 -25.70
N ASP A 521 -32.63 -10.14 -26.98
CA ASP A 521 -31.95 -8.99 -27.59
C ASP A 521 -32.51 -7.62 -27.18
N GLY A 522 -33.75 -7.58 -26.65
CA GLY A 522 -34.52 -6.36 -26.37
C GLY A 522 -34.09 -5.55 -25.15
N VAL A 523 -33.08 -5.99 -24.38
CA VAL A 523 -32.66 -5.32 -23.13
C VAL A 523 -31.21 -4.80 -23.22
N PRO A 524 -31.00 -3.53 -23.65
CA PRO A 524 -29.66 -2.97 -23.89
C PRO A 524 -28.67 -3.05 -22.71
N PRO A 525 -29.08 -2.84 -21.43
CA PRO A 525 -28.15 -2.87 -20.30
C PRO A 525 -27.33 -4.16 -20.13
N PHE A 526 -27.79 -5.29 -20.69
CA PHE A 526 -27.12 -6.59 -20.55
C PHE A 526 -26.42 -7.08 -21.83
N GLN A 527 -26.26 -6.22 -22.84
CA GLN A 527 -25.67 -6.63 -24.13
C GLN A 527 -24.28 -7.27 -23.98
N GLN A 528 -23.44 -6.75 -23.09
CA GLN A 528 -22.10 -7.31 -22.84
C GLN A 528 -22.16 -8.69 -22.16
N ASP A 529 -23.04 -8.87 -21.17
CA ASP A 529 -23.24 -10.16 -20.51
C ASP A 529 -23.82 -11.21 -21.47
N ARG A 530 -24.68 -10.81 -22.41
CA ARG A 530 -25.17 -11.69 -23.49
C ARG A 530 -24.06 -12.08 -24.46
N LYS A 531 -23.23 -11.11 -24.87
CA LYS A 531 -22.04 -11.38 -25.71
C LYS A 531 -21.14 -12.44 -25.08
N ARG A 532 -20.97 -12.43 -23.76
CA ARG A 532 -20.22 -13.46 -23.03
C ARG A 532 -20.79 -14.87 -23.23
N GLN A 533 -22.11 -15.02 -23.34
CA GLN A 533 -22.74 -16.33 -23.59
C GLN A 533 -22.47 -16.83 -25.02
N LEU A 534 -22.49 -15.92 -26.00
CA LEU A 534 -22.10 -16.26 -27.38
C LEU A 534 -20.63 -16.66 -27.48
N HIS A 535 -19.75 -15.98 -26.71
CA HIS A 535 -18.36 -16.36 -26.59
C HIS A 535 -18.18 -17.79 -26.06
N TYR A 536 -18.97 -18.18 -25.04
CA TYR A 536 -18.98 -19.55 -24.53
C TYR A 536 -19.45 -20.56 -25.58
N LEU A 537 -20.57 -20.30 -26.24
CA LEU A 537 -21.07 -21.21 -27.27
C LEU A 537 -20.07 -21.37 -28.43
N LEU A 538 -19.43 -20.29 -28.86
CA LEU A 538 -18.39 -20.32 -29.90
C LEU A 538 -17.27 -21.29 -29.56
N HIS A 539 -16.72 -21.22 -28.34
CA HIS A 539 -15.60 -22.08 -27.95
C HIS A 539 -16.03 -23.55 -27.83
N ALA A 540 -17.23 -23.82 -27.32
CA ALA A 540 -17.76 -25.19 -27.24
C ALA A 540 -17.94 -25.80 -28.64
N LEU A 541 -18.44 -25.01 -29.60
CA LEU A 541 -18.62 -25.45 -30.98
C LEU A 541 -17.28 -25.75 -31.67
N LEU A 542 -16.28 -24.89 -31.45
CA LEU A 542 -14.92 -25.11 -31.96
C LEU A 542 -14.32 -26.40 -31.38
N ASP A 543 -14.49 -26.61 -30.08
CA ASP A 543 -13.98 -27.80 -29.38
C ASP A 543 -14.67 -29.09 -29.81
N ALA A 544 -15.93 -29.01 -30.25
CA ALA A 544 -16.70 -30.12 -30.83
C ALA A 544 -16.54 -30.25 -32.36
N GLY A 545 -15.69 -29.45 -33.00
CA GLY A 545 -15.47 -29.48 -34.45
C GLY A 545 -16.65 -29.00 -35.30
N ARG A 546 -17.62 -28.28 -34.72
CA ARG A 546 -18.81 -27.75 -35.40
C ARG A 546 -18.52 -26.39 -36.04
N LEU A 547 -17.60 -26.38 -37.01
CA LEU A 547 -16.97 -25.15 -37.52
C LEU A 547 -17.94 -24.17 -38.19
N GLU A 548 -18.93 -24.67 -38.94
CA GLU A 548 -19.93 -23.82 -39.61
C GLU A 548 -20.85 -23.11 -38.60
N GLU A 549 -21.29 -23.83 -37.57
CA GLU A 549 -22.08 -23.25 -36.49
C GLU A 549 -21.25 -22.24 -35.68
N ALA A 550 -19.96 -22.55 -35.43
CA ALA A 550 -19.03 -21.66 -34.78
C ALA A 550 -18.88 -20.34 -35.56
N GLU A 551 -18.79 -20.40 -36.88
CA GLU A 551 -18.72 -19.21 -37.74
C GLU A 551 -19.97 -18.32 -37.59
N GLY A 552 -21.16 -18.91 -37.61
CA GLY A 552 -22.41 -18.18 -37.38
C GLY A 552 -22.48 -17.52 -36.00
N VAL A 553 -22.03 -18.21 -34.95
CA VAL A 553 -21.98 -17.65 -33.59
C VAL A 553 -20.92 -16.54 -33.47
N LEU A 554 -19.75 -16.69 -34.11
CA LEU A 554 -18.72 -15.65 -34.14
C LEU A 554 -19.24 -14.37 -34.79
N GLN A 555 -19.93 -14.47 -35.93
CA GLN A 555 -20.51 -13.31 -36.60
C GLN A 555 -21.49 -12.55 -35.70
N ARG A 556 -22.37 -13.29 -34.99
CA ARG A 556 -23.29 -12.72 -33.98
C ARG A 556 -22.55 -12.09 -32.80
N TYR A 557 -21.50 -12.73 -32.31
CA TYR A 557 -20.70 -12.25 -31.18
C TYR A 557 -19.97 -10.94 -31.49
N LEU A 558 -19.33 -10.85 -32.66
CA LEU A 558 -18.63 -9.64 -33.10
C LEU A 558 -19.64 -8.52 -33.30
N GLY A 559 -20.66 -8.73 -34.16
CA GLY A 559 -21.74 -7.77 -34.40
C GLY A 559 -21.29 -6.40 -34.93
N ARG A 560 -20.03 -6.23 -35.34
CA ARG A 560 -19.41 -4.98 -35.82
C ARG A 560 -18.17 -5.24 -36.68
N LYS A 561 -17.64 -4.16 -37.30
CA LYS A 561 -16.40 -4.17 -38.09
C LYS A 561 -15.16 -4.43 -37.22
N GLU A 562 -14.13 -5.01 -37.83
CA GLU A 562 -12.92 -5.54 -37.17
C GLU A 562 -11.95 -4.51 -36.58
N SER A 563 -12.07 -3.23 -36.94
CA SER A 563 -11.15 -2.19 -36.45
C SER A 563 -11.31 -1.89 -34.95
N ASP A 564 -12.46 -2.24 -34.36
CA ASP A 564 -12.89 -1.78 -33.03
C ASP A 564 -13.12 -2.96 -32.06
N LEU A 565 -12.42 -4.07 -32.26
CA LEU A 565 -12.58 -5.26 -31.43
C LEU A 565 -11.98 -5.06 -30.03
N SER A 566 -12.70 -5.55 -29.02
CA SER A 566 -12.20 -5.70 -27.66
C SER A 566 -11.17 -6.84 -27.57
N PRO A 567 -10.38 -6.91 -26.48
CA PRO A 567 -9.44 -8.00 -26.28
C PRO A 567 -10.05 -9.41 -26.36
N TYR A 568 -11.25 -9.62 -25.82
CA TYR A 568 -11.95 -10.90 -25.89
C TYR A 568 -12.44 -11.23 -27.31
N GLU A 569 -12.91 -10.23 -28.05
CA GLU A 569 -13.30 -10.43 -29.46
C GLU A 569 -12.08 -10.74 -30.34
N HIS A 570 -10.94 -10.10 -30.08
CA HIS A 570 -9.68 -10.47 -30.72
C HIS A 570 -9.30 -11.92 -30.40
N ALA A 571 -9.32 -12.32 -29.13
CA ALA A 571 -8.99 -13.68 -28.71
C ALA A 571 -9.89 -14.72 -29.40
N ALA A 572 -11.21 -14.49 -29.43
CA ALA A 572 -12.18 -15.37 -30.07
C ALA A 572 -11.97 -15.49 -31.59
N LEU A 573 -11.71 -14.36 -32.27
CA LEU A 573 -11.43 -14.35 -33.71
C LEU A 573 -10.10 -15.06 -34.04
N ALA A 574 -9.06 -14.85 -33.22
CA ALA A 574 -7.79 -15.56 -33.38
C ALA A 574 -7.96 -17.06 -33.13
N ARG A 575 -8.73 -17.46 -32.12
CA ARG A 575 -9.05 -18.87 -31.84
C ARG A 575 -9.76 -19.51 -33.05
N PHE A 576 -10.81 -18.87 -33.56
CA PHE A 576 -11.51 -19.34 -34.76
C PHE A 576 -10.58 -19.47 -35.97
N GLY A 577 -9.76 -18.44 -36.24
CA GLY A 577 -8.83 -18.45 -37.36
C GLY A 577 -7.72 -19.49 -37.25
N ALA A 578 -7.27 -19.80 -36.03
CA ALA A 578 -6.26 -20.84 -35.78
C ALA A 578 -6.81 -22.26 -35.99
N GLU A 579 -8.11 -22.49 -35.73
CA GLU A 579 -8.76 -23.80 -35.94
C GLU A 579 -9.26 -24.01 -37.38
N THR A 580 -9.73 -22.95 -38.04
CA THR A 580 -10.37 -23.05 -39.36
C THR A 580 -9.48 -22.64 -40.52
N GLY A 581 -8.39 -21.90 -40.25
CA GLY A 581 -7.63 -21.20 -41.27
C GLY A 581 -8.38 -20.03 -41.93
N ARG A 582 -9.60 -19.72 -41.49
CA ARG A 582 -10.45 -18.64 -42.02
C ARG A 582 -10.34 -17.41 -41.13
N PHE A 583 -9.97 -16.30 -41.72
CA PHE A 583 -9.94 -15.00 -41.05
C PHE A 583 -10.18 -13.90 -42.07
N PRO A 584 -10.64 -12.74 -41.62
CA PRO A 584 -10.85 -11.61 -42.51
C PRO A 584 -9.60 -11.13 -43.24
N PRO A 585 -9.74 -10.55 -44.45
CA PRO A 585 -8.63 -9.95 -45.17
C PRO A 585 -7.92 -8.90 -44.32
N GLY A 586 -6.59 -9.01 -44.20
CA GLY A 586 -5.77 -8.06 -43.43
C GLY A 586 -5.64 -8.36 -41.93
N TYR A 587 -6.40 -9.32 -41.36
CA TYR A 587 -6.31 -9.64 -39.94
C TYR A 587 -4.90 -10.06 -39.50
N ARG A 588 -4.18 -10.83 -40.34
CA ARG A 588 -2.76 -11.18 -40.07
C ARG A 588 -1.85 -9.96 -39.96
N ALA A 589 -2.06 -8.95 -40.80
CA ALA A 589 -1.30 -7.70 -40.73
C ALA A 589 -1.66 -6.92 -39.45
N ALA A 590 -2.94 -6.90 -39.07
CA ALA A 590 -3.39 -6.32 -37.80
C ALA A 590 -2.76 -7.02 -36.59
N CYS A 591 -2.67 -8.36 -36.58
CA CYS A 591 -1.99 -9.12 -35.54
C CYS A 591 -0.53 -8.70 -35.37
N ARG A 592 0.23 -8.56 -36.47
CA ARG A 592 1.62 -8.09 -36.42
C ARG A 592 1.75 -6.67 -35.86
N SER A 593 0.80 -5.80 -36.20
CA SER A 593 0.74 -4.45 -35.64
C SER A 593 0.49 -4.47 -34.13
N LEU A 594 -0.48 -5.27 -33.67
CA LEU A 594 -0.82 -5.41 -32.24
C LEU A 594 0.32 -6.02 -31.41
N LEU A 595 1.05 -7.02 -31.93
CA LEU A 595 2.20 -7.63 -31.25
C LEU A 595 3.28 -6.62 -30.85
N ARG A 596 3.37 -5.48 -31.55
CA ARG A 596 4.34 -4.42 -31.26
C ARG A 596 3.91 -3.46 -30.15
N LYS A 597 2.64 -3.49 -29.74
CA LYS A 597 2.07 -2.49 -28.80
C LYS A 597 2.28 -2.80 -27.32
N GLY A 598 2.85 -3.96 -26.97
CA GLY A 598 3.03 -4.36 -25.57
C GLY A 598 1.69 -4.65 -24.90
N LEU A 599 1.23 -5.89 -25.00
CA LEU A 599 -0.09 -6.28 -24.49
C LEU A 599 -0.02 -6.67 -23.02
N GLU A 600 -1.01 -6.23 -22.24
CA GLU A 600 -1.10 -6.46 -20.79
C GLU A 600 -2.48 -6.94 -20.39
N GLY A 601 -2.54 -7.85 -19.41
CA GLY A 601 -3.79 -8.40 -18.88
C GLY A 601 -4.36 -9.59 -19.66
N HIS A 602 -5.29 -10.31 -19.04
CA HIS A 602 -6.12 -11.31 -19.70
C HIS A 602 -7.17 -10.61 -20.59
N PRO A 603 -7.50 -11.12 -21.80
CA PRO A 603 -7.20 -12.45 -22.35
C PRO A 603 -6.05 -12.51 -23.36
N TRP A 604 -5.12 -11.54 -23.35
CA TRP A 604 -4.10 -11.46 -24.41
C TRP A 604 -3.20 -12.69 -24.49
N GLN A 605 -3.01 -13.46 -23.42
CA GLN A 605 -2.23 -14.70 -23.49
C GLN A 605 -2.88 -15.73 -24.43
N LEU A 606 -4.21 -15.82 -24.44
CA LEU A 606 -4.97 -16.73 -25.30
C LEU A 606 -4.89 -16.28 -26.76
N TRP A 607 -5.02 -14.97 -26.97
CA TRP A 607 -4.81 -14.38 -28.29
C TRP A 607 -3.40 -14.64 -28.81
N LEU A 608 -2.37 -14.40 -27.99
CA LEU A 608 -0.96 -14.59 -28.34
C LEU A 608 -0.65 -16.04 -28.71
N TRP A 609 -1.28 -17.01 -28.04
CA TRP A 609 -1.11 -18.42 -28.37
C TRP A 609 -1.66 -18.72 -29.78
N ASN A 610 -2.90 -18.32 -30.05
CA ASN A 610 -3.54 -18.54 -31.36
C ASN A 610 -2.89 -17.73 -32.48
N VAL A 611 -2.40 -16.51 -32.21
CA VAL A 611 -1.69 -15.70 -33.22
C VAL A 611 -0.41 -16.39 -33.68
N GLY A 612 0.36 -17.01 -32.79
CA GLY A 612 1.53 -17.78 -33.21
C GLY A 612 1.16 -19.01 -34.06
N ARG A 613 -0.06 -19.54 -33.94
CA ARG A 613 -0.56 -20.60 -34.85
C ARG A 613 -1.01 -20.05 -36.21
N ILE A 614 -1.46 -18.80 -36.27
CA ILE A 614 -1.95 -18.15 -37.50
C ILE A 614 -0.80 -17.58 -38.35
N LEU A 615 0.21 -17.00 -37.71
CA LEU A 615 1.34 -16.37 -38.40
C LEU A 615 2.23 -17.44 -39.04
N THR A 616 2.80 -17.10 -40.19
CA THR A 616 3.63 -18.03 -40.98
C THR A 616 5.13 -17.75 -40.81
N ASP A 617 5.50 -16.54 -40.40
CA ASP A 617 6.89 -16.14 -40.20
C ASP A 617 7.41 -16.46 -38.80
N ALA A 618 8.63 -16.99 -38.73
CA ALA A 618 9.26 -17.46 -37.48
C ALA A 618 9.38 -16.35 -36.43
N GLU A 619 9.67 -15.11 -36.85
CA GLU A 619 9.82 -13.98 -35.94
C GLU A 619 8.51 -13.62 -35.23
N GLY A 620 7.41 -13.48 -35.99
CA GLY A 620 6.10 -13.19 -35.44
C GLY A 620 5.58 -14.29 -34.51
N LYS A 621 5.80 -15.56 -34.87
CA LYS A 621 5.48 -16.71 -34.00
C LYS A 621 6.23 -16.66 -32.69
N ARG A 622 7.57 -16.51 -32.76
CA ARG A 622 8.44 -16.40 -31.58
C ARG A 622 7.99 -15.27 -30.68
N LEU A 623 7.78 -14.07 -31.25
CA LEU A 623 7.36 -12.90 -30.49
C LEU A 623 6.02 -13.11 -29.79
N ALA A 624 5.04 -13.69 -30.48
CA ALA A 624 3.72 -13.97 -29.91
C ALA A 624 3.81 -14.94 -28.73
N TRP A 625 4.46 -16.09 -28.92
CA TRP A 625 4.55 -17.09 -27.86
C TRP A 625 5.46 -16.67 -26.69
N GLU A 626 6.56 -15.96 -26.94
CA GLU A 626 7.38 -15.42 -25.85
C GLU A 626 6.64 -14.36 -25.02
N GLN A 627 5.88 -13.46 -25.67
CA GLN A 627 5.04 -12.49 -24.95
C GLN A 627 3.95 -13.20 -24.15
N GLY A 628 3.33 -14.24 -24.72
CA GLY A 628 2.31 -15.02 -24.06
C GLY A 628 2.84 -15.73 -22.81
N LEU A 629 4.01 -16.36 -22.92
CA LEU A 629 4.71 -16.98 -21.80
C LEU A 629 5.01 -15.98 -20.68
N ARG A 630 5.54 -14.79 -21.01
CA ARG A 630 5.79 -13.71 -20.05
C ARG A 630 4.51 -13.13 -19.43
N LEU A 631 3.39 -13.21 -20.13
CA LEU A 631 2.13 -12.72 -19.63
C LEU A 631 1.51 -13.74 -18.66
N CYS A 632 1.52 -15.03 -18.99
CA CYS A 632 1.04 -16.10 -18.10
C CYS A 632 1.74 -16.09 -16.73
N SER A 633 3.05 -15.81 -16.68
CA SER A 633 3.77 -15.75 -15.39
C SER A 633 3.32 -14.60 -14.47
N ARG A 634 2.72 -13.54 -15.03
CA ARG A 634 2.25 -12.33 -14.32
C ARG A 634 0.75 -12.35 -13.98
N LEU A 635 -0.05 -13.19 -14.63
CA LEU A 635 -1.52 -13.19 -14.51
C LEU A 635 -2.08 -14.01 -13.33
N GLY A 636 -1.21 -14.62 -12.52
CA GLY A 636 -1.60 -15.36 -11.32
C GLY A 636 -1.69 -16.88 -11.51
N PRO A 637 -2.07 -17.62 -10.45
CA PRO A 637 -1.91 -19.08 -10.38
C PRO A 637 -2.72 -19.82 -11.45
N THR A 638 -3.95 -19.41 -11.76
CA THR A 638 -4.77 -20.07 -12.79
C THR A 638 -4.22 -19.93 -14.21
N ALA A 639 -3.60 -18.78 -14.53
CA ALA A 639 -3.10 -18.50 -15.88
C ALA A 639 -1.67 -19.01 -16.10
N ARG A 640 -0.88 -19.17 -15.03
CA ARG A 640 0.52 -19.60 -15.12
C ARG A 640 0.70 -20.95 -15.85
N PRO A 641 -0.11 -22.00 -15.60
CA PRO A 641 -0.05 -23.25 -16.36
C PRO A 641 -0.28 -23.09 -17.86
N MET A 642 -1.09 -22.11 -18.30
CA MET A 642 -1.30 -21.82 -19.73
C MET A 642 0.00 -21.42 -20.44
N GLY A 643 1.03 -21.00 -19.68
CA GLY A 643 2.39 -20.81 -20.20
C GLY A 643 2.94 -22.05 -20.92
N LEU A 644 2.52 -23.26 -20.51
CA LEU A 644 2.95 -24.51 -21.14
C LEU A 644 2.51 -24.61 -22.60
N LEU A 645 1.37 -24.02 -22.98
CA LEU A 645 0.95 -23.94 -24.40
C LEU A 645 1.99 -23.19 -25.24
N HIS A 646 2.47 -22.06 -24.74
CA HIS A 646 3.47 -21.25 -25.44
C HIS A 646 4.84 -21.93 -25.45
N ALA A 647 5.27 -22.46 -24.30
CA ALA A 647 6.54 -23.16 -24.15
C ALA A 647 6.63 -24.37 -25.09
N ALA A 648 5.55 -25.14 -25.20
CA ALA A 648 5.51 -26.34 -26.04
C ALA A 648 5.70 -26.02 -27.52
N TRP A 649 5.09 -24.94 -28.02
CA TRP A 649 5.23 -24.52 -29.41
C TRP A 649 6.56 -23.81 -29.70
N LEU A 650 7.08 -23.01 -28.77
CA LEU A 650 8.44 -22.45 -28.87
C LEU A 650 9.49 -23.56 -28.97
N TRP A 651 9.32 -24.64 -28.21
CA TRP A 651 10.20 -25.79 -28.22
C TRP A 651 10.07 -26.59 -29.51
N LYS A 652 8.84 -26.97 -29.88
CA LYS A 652 8.54 -27.74 -31.09
C LYS A 652 9.10 -27.09 -32.36
N GLU A 653 8.98 -25.77 -32.47
CA GLU A 653 9.46 -25.04 -33.64
C GLU A 653 10.92 -24.55 -33.54
N GLY A 654 11.62 -24.85 -32.44
CA GLY A 654 13.00 -24.42 -32.24
C GLY A 654 13.17 -22.90 -32.19
N LEU A 655 12.16 -22.17 -31.72
CA LEU A 655 12.12 -20.70 -31.73
C LEU A 655 12.67 -20.04 -30.46
N ALA A 656 13.02 -20.83 -29.45
CA ALA A 656 13.72 -20.35 -28.25
C ALA A 656 14.74 -21.38 -27.75
N PRO A 657 15.80 -20.94 -27.03
CA PRO A 657 16.80 -21.86 -26.48
C PRO A 657 16.16 -22.88 -25.53
N ALA A 658 16.51 -24.16 -25.69
CA ALA A 658 15.95 -25.26 -24.91
C ALA A 658 16.12 -25.07 -23.39
N GLU A 659 17.26 -24.55 -22.94
CA GLU A 659 17.53 -24.31 -21.52
C GLU A 659 16.58 -23.28 -20.91
N LYS A 660 16.28 -22.20 -21.64
CA LYS A 660 15.32 -21.19 -21.19
C LYS A 660 13.91 -21.77 -21.06
N ILE A 661 13.51 -22.61 -22.02
CA ILE A 661 12.21 -23.29 -21.98
C ILE A 661 12.16 -24.24 -20.79
N ARG A 662 13.20 -25.06 -20.60
CA ARG A 662 13.33 -25.98 -19.48
C ARG A 662 13.08 -25.30 -18.15
N THR A 663 13.82 -24.23 -17.84
CA THR A 663 13.68 -23.52 -16.56
C THR A 663 12.23 -23.08 -16.32
N THR A 664 11.60 -22.45 -17.31
CA THR A 664 10.21 -21.99 -17.17
C THR A 664 9.22 -23.15 -17.02
N VAL A 665 9.43 -24.28 -17.69
CA VAL A 665 8.55 -25.44 -17.57
C VAL A 665 8.69 -26.09 -16.19
N GLU A 666 9.92 -26.26 -15.71
CA GLU A 666 10.19 -26.81 -14.37
C GLU A 666 9.58 -25.92 -13.28
N GLU A 667 9.65 -24.59 -13.41
CA GLU A 667 8.96 -23.64 -12.52
C GLU A 667 7.44 -23.83 -12.52
N ILE A 668 6.82 -23.93 -13.71
CA ILE A 668 5.36 -24.12 -13.81
C ILE A 668 4.95 -25.49 -13.22
N LEU A 669 5.71 -26.55 -13.47
CA LEU A 669 5.43 -27.88 -12.89
C LEU A 669 5.58 -27.88 -11.37
N ALA A 670 6.59 -27.18 -10.84
CA ALA A 670 6.76 -27.01 -9.40
C ALA A 670 5.57 -26.24 -8.78
N ASP A 671 5.06 -25.21 -9.46
CA ASP A 671 3.86 -24.49 -9.04
C ASP A 671 2.60 -25.34 -9.11
N LEU A 672 2.48 -26.25 -10.09
CA LEU A 672 1.38 -27.21 -10.17
C LEU A 672 1.44 -28.23 -9.03
N GLU A 673 2.64 -28.68 -8.67
CA GLU A 673 2.83 -29.65 -7.58
C GLU A 673 2.58 -29.02 -6.20
N ASN A 674 3.00 -27.76 -5.99
CA ASN A 674 2.92 -27.12 -4.67
C ASN A 674 1.74 -26.14 -4.52
N GLY A 675 1.03 -25.84 -5.61
CA GLY A 675 -0.02 -24.85 -5.67
C GLY A 675 -1.42 -25.38 -5.32
N PRO A 676 -2.42 -24.48 -5.35
CA PRO A 676 -3.80 -24.81 -4.98
C PRO A 676 -4.60 -25.49 -6.11
N LEU A 677 -4.02 -25.63 -7.31
CA LEU A 677 -4.71 -26.18 -8.47
C LEU A 677 -5.01 -27.68 -8.29
N TRP A 678 -6.07 -28.17 -8.92
CA TRP A 678 -6.48 -29.57 -8.79
C TRP A 678 -5.47 -30.50 -9.46
N LYS A 679 -4.61 -31.13 -8.64
CA LYS A 679 -3.50 -31.98 -9.08
C LYS A 679 -3.93 -33.09 -10.04
N ASP A 680 -5.12 -33.66 -9.85
CA ASP A 680 -5.57 -34.79 -10.68
C ASP A 680 -5.75 -34.41 -12.15
N HIS A 681 -6.15 -33.15 -12.42
CA HIS A 681 -6.26 -32.63 -13.78
C HIS A 681 -4.91 -32.67 -14.52
N PHE A 682 -3.85 -32.29 -13.81
CA PHE A 682 -2.49 -32.19 -14.33
C PHE A 682 -1.62 -33.43 -14.04
N ARG A 683 -2.20 -34.50 -13.48
CA ARG A 683 -1.46 -35.70 -13.06
C ARG A 683 -0.54 -36.29 -14.13
N PRO A 684 -0.93 -36.39 -15.43
CA PRO A 684 -0.02 -36.92 -16.44
C PRO A 684 1.21 -36.03 -16.66
N LEU A 685 1.07 -34.69 -16.56
CA LEU A 685 2.20 -33.76 -16.65
C LEU A 685 3.12 -33.88 -15.44
N LEU A 686 2.56 -33.99 -14.24
CA LEU A 686 3.31 -34.18 -12.99
C LEU A 686 4.01 -35.54 -12.93
N SER A 687 3.50 -36.54 -13.66
CA SER A 687 4.09 -37.87 -13.78
C SER A 687 5.06 -38.00 -14.96
N ALA A 688 5.28 -36.92 -15.74
CA ALA A 688 6.15 -36.95 -16.90
C ALA A 688 7.61 -37.19 -16.46
N ARG A 689 8.32 -38.05 -17.21
CA ARG A 689 9.71 -38.43 -16.90
C ARG A 689 10.72 -37.29 -17.08
N SER A 690 10.34 -36.23 -17.80
CA SER A 690 11.17 -35.07 -18.09
C SER A 690 10.31 -33.87 -18.47
N TRP A 691 10.86 -32.66 -18.40
CA TRP A 691 10.18 -31.44 -18.86
C TRP A 691 9.81 -31.52 -20.34
N ALA A 692 10.63 -32.18 -21.17
CA ALA A 692 10.35 -32.35 -22.60
C ALA A 692 9.14 -33.27 -22.82
N HIS A 693 9.05 -34.37 -22.07
CA HIS A 693 7.88 -35.27 -22.13
C HIS A 693 6.60 -34.55 -21.67
N ALA A 694 6.68 -33.65 -20.69
CA ALA A 694 5.55 -32.81 -20.32
C ALA A 694 5.09 -31.90 -21.48
N LEU A 695 6.01 -31.33 -22.27
CA LEU A 695 5.66 -30.52 -23.45
C LEU A 695 5.10 -31.36 -24.60
N GLU A 696 5.61 -32.58 -24.82
CA GLU A 696 5.05 -33.53 -25.79
C GLU A 696 3.59 -33.86 -25.45
N GLU A 697 3.31 -34.11 -24.17
CA GLU A 697 1.97 -34.36 -23.65
C GLU A 697 1.04 -33.15 -23.87
N ILE A 698 1.53 -31.92 -23.66
CA ILE A 698 0.79 -30.69 -24.00
C ILE A 698 0.50 -30.58 -25.50
N LEU A 699 1.46 -30.93 -26.37
CA LEU A 699 1.26 -30.89 -27.83
C LEU A 699 0.23 -31.92 -28.28
N ALA A 700 0.25 -33.11 -27.69
CA ALA A 700 -0.64 -34.21 -28.02
C ALA A 700 -2.08 -33.98 -27.51
N ALA A 701 -2.21 -33.41 -26.31
CA ALA A 701 -3.47 -33.32 -25.60
C ALA A 701 -3.74 -31.92 -25.03
N SER A 702 -3.34 -30.85 -25.74
CA SER A 702 -3.60 -29.46 -25.33
C SER A 702 -5.05 -29.23 -24.92
N ALA A 703 -5.98 -29.90 -25.60
CA ALA A 703 -7.39 -29.76 -25.36
C ALA A 703 -7.87 -30.30 -24.00
N ARG A 704 -7.16 -31.28 -23.43
CA ARG A 704 -7.41 -31.85 -22.11
C ARG A 704 -6.97 -30.88 -21.01
N TYR A 705 -5.77 -30.31 -21.14
CA TYR A 705 -5.18 -29.48 -20.10
C TYR A 705 -5.77 -28.07 -20.08
N PHE A 706 -6.06 -27.54 -21.26
CA PHE A 706 -6.59 -26.20 -21.46
C PHE A 706 -7.89 -26.27 -22.30
N PRO A 707 -8.99 -26.73 -21.69
CA PRO A 707 -10.28 -26.83 -22.36
C PRO A 707 -10.89 -25.46 -22.67
N PHE A 708 -11.74 -25.41 -23.70
CA PHE A 708 -12.72 -24.34 -23.86
C PHE A 708 -12.10 -22.94 -23.93
N THR A 709 -12.46 -22.05 -23.02
CA THR A 709 -11.95 -20.67 -22.98
C THR A 709 -10.51 -20.54 -22.45
N TYR A 710 -9.80 -21.64 -22.19
CA TYR A 710 -8.38 -21.63 -21.78
C TYR A 710 -7.41 -21.83 -22.95
N ARG A 711 -7.94 -21.86 -24.17
CA ARG A 711 -7.20 -21.98 -25.42
C ARG A 711 -7.84 -21.07 -26.46
#